data_AF-I7MCW3-F1
#
_entry.id   AF-I7MCW3-F1
#
_cell.length_a   1.000
_cell.length_b   1.000
_cell.length_c   1.000
_cell.angle_alpha   90.00
_cell.angle_beta   90.00
_cell.angle_gamma   90.00
#
_symmetry.space_group_name_H-M   'P 1'
#
loop_
_entity.id
_entity.type
_entity.pdbx_description
1 polymer ?
#
loop_
_entity_poly.entity_id
_entity_poly.type
_entity_poly.pdbx_seq_one_letter_code
_entity_poly.pdbx_strand_id
1 'polypeptide(L)'
;MSQDTDLEQGSKTIYSYEAQLSGIRCTGCTKKISDNLKEFSSIKSFNINVIGEKGLFHFYDKETAQLVESKIKSLGFKILNGFQEIIQKTDAADTTRQIHFLKKQKEQMDIKNLQKVIENQFGGILDVQQIGLDIFMVKYNSKVVKGRQIYDFILQQYEGKLEVYNNYISGFKKQNVKNEVLEIRDVIIALLVCIVFIVMALILPIFDFFEEVQVYPLKFNVITLYVIFLFLLTVFTLYYFGKGPIYNSFVNFKKYRIMNMETLVALGALSAAIMSIFLIVIYFIELEDDSNSMSHMSEHEKSDRKMKIEDIVHMLETAALILSIITIGKYLEGQSKRSIIQMTEKLFPEEQLLANLNTKYIEPKNKKFDIDVEKSYDISYIDKDDFILVEAPYKLLTDSTVVHIYTPTLKAIDQVCYGWDDAFEVKKGQTLKSGADITEGKAILQISNTIEDSMLFQISKQLNIAQNNSESTENGIAALFKKVSEHFVKVIIFIAFLSLIIWCILIATDSYTVDNYCVWCFPIERFISVLVASCPCALGLAIPSVIVVTLNMAMKNSILIKKNSVFEKIKKVQAIIFDKTGTLFTKAEKIDYFHNYSNGVYSDQSLWQIIQIIEKDIKHPLADLLYQESVARGCNVFQADYKMVDRPTFDGKNGLSALLYDTKRNSASLEVKIGNVKLMTQSQITIQEENQLQIDAYLKQGYTVLLVSINKLLSASIVLDNQNNLRPEARQVVDYLQKNLKKDIYILSGDHKDTVLEVGKYLGIPEQNLIGECDAKSKQQLLKTLKEKQNKEVMMIGDGLNDILSLQEACIGVSINAKSELNLMASDIVALNENLWKIPFLFELIKVANIFIYLNLCWSFAYNVLMIPMAAGVFEPVGIHVSPLISSASMSGSSIVVVLFSNLLRLYRFKEPAVNIQKVVNSPKEKINFNKNTRHDNVAQPVIQTIITQATQENQDLLKTNQS
;
A
#
# COMPACT_ATOMS: atom_id res chain seq x y z
N MET A 1 -24.80 2.11 -28.49
CA MET A 1 -24.43 1.19 -29.58
C MET A 1 -23.47 1.93 -30.50
N SER A 2 -22.43 1.23 -30.97
CA SER A 2 -21.21 1.69 -31.67
C SER A 2 -20.01 2.15 -30.80
N GLN A 3 -19.41 1.22 -30.04
CA GLN A 3 -18.02 1.29 -29.57
C GLN A 3 -17.39 -0.13 -29.53
N ASP A 4 -17.57 -0.93 -30.60
CA ASP A 4 -17.04 -2.32 -30.70
C ASP A 4 -16.04 -2.49 -31.87
N THR A 5 -15.15 -1.53 -32.11
CA THR A 5 -14.14 -1.63 -33.20
C THR A 5 -12.74 -1.13 -32.82
N ASP A 6 -12.24 -1.47 -31.62
CA ASP A 6 -10.86 -1.16 -31.20
C ASP A 6 -10.01 -2.40 -30.86
N LEU A 7 -10.43 -3.60 -31.28
CA LEU A 7 -9.76 -4.87 -30.93
C LEU A 7 -8.60 -5.30 -31.87
N GLU A 8 -8.17 -4.47 -32.82
CA GLU A 8 -7.09 -4.82 -33.78
C GLU A 8 -5.97 -3.77 -33.93
N GLN A 9 -5.54 -3.10 -32.85
CA GLN A 9 -4.29 -2.34 -32.87
C GLN A 9 -3.32 -2.91 -31.83
N GLY A 10 -2.12 -3.29 -32.31
CA GLY A 10 -1.04 -3.86 -31.51
C GLY A 10 -0.76 -3.07 -30.23
N SER A 11 -0.28 -3.81 -29.22
CA SER A 11 0.07 -3.35 -27.88
C SER A 11 0.79 -1.99 -27.89
N LYS A 12 0.04 -0.88 -27.75
CA LYS A 12 0.62 0.45 -27.57
C LYS A 12 1.30 0.47 -26.21
N THR A 13 2.60 0.71 -26.20
CA THR A 13 3.42 0.97 -25.01
C THR A 13 2.79 2.10 -24.20
N ILE A 14 2.58 1.89 -22.90
CA ILE A 14 2.06 2.91 -21.99
C ILE A 14 3.22 3.38 -21.12
N TYR A 15 3.53 4.66 -21.19
CA TYR A 15 4.55 5.29 -20.36
C TYR A 15 3.87 5.85 -19.11
N SER A 16 4.28 5.41 -17.93
CA SER A 16 3.78 5.97 -16.67
C SER A 16 4.79 6.98 -16.15
N TYR A 17 4.32 8.09 -15.60
CA TYR A 17 5.17 9.12 -15.02
C TYR A 17 4.61 9.60 -13.69
N GLU A 18 5.49 9.82 -12.73
CA GLU A 18 5.18 10.52 -11.48
C GLU A 18 5.70 11.95 -11.58
N ALA A 19 4.88 12.92 -11.24
CA ALA A 19 5.32 14.30 -11.07
C ALA A 19 4.84 14.82 -9.73
N GLN A 20 5.72 15.55 -9.04
CA GLN A 20 5.34 16.19 -7.79
C GLN A 20 4.81 17.59 -8.06
N LEU A 21 3.55 17.81 -7.72
CA LEU A 21 2.75 18.98 -8.05
C LEU A 21 2.53 19.84 -6.81
N SER A 22 3.31 20.90 -6.67
CA SER A 22 3.17 21.87 -5.59
C SER A 22 2.09 22.91 -5.89
N GLY A 23 1.29 23.22 -4.87
CA GLY A 23 0.20 24.20 -4.93
C GLY A 23 -1.17 23.58 -5.17
N ILE A 24 -1.29 22.25 -5.04
CA ILE A 24 -2.58 21.54 -5.10
C ILE A 24 -3.17 21.51 -3.70
N ARG A 25 -4.03 22.50 -3.40
CA ARG A 25 -4.59 22.68 -2.05
C ARG A 25 -6.00 22.12 -1.85
N CYS A 26 -6.65 21.68 -2.93
CA CYS A 26 -8.03 21.22 -2.89
C CYS A 26 -8.37 20.27 -4.04
N THR A 27 -9.51 19.60 -3.92
CA THR A 27 -10.13 18.77 -4.95
C THR A 27 -10.52 19.55 -6.21
N GLY A 28 -10.72 20.87 -6.11
CA GLY A 28 -10.93 21.73 -7.27
C GLY A 28 -9.65 21.91 -8.11
N CYS A 29 -8.48 22.04 -7.48
CA CYS A 29 -7.20 22.16 -8.19
C CYS A 29 -6.96 20.94 -9.07
N THR A 30 -7.25 19.74 -8.55
CA THR A 30 -7.14 18.50 -9.32
C THR A 30 -8.16 18.43 -10.44
N LYS A 31 -9.38 18.94 -10.24
CA LYS A 31 -10.40 19.02 -11.29
C LYS A 31 -9.95 19.93 -12.44
N LYS A 32 -9.42 21.12 -12.14
CA LYS A 32 -8.93 22.04 -13.18
C LYS A 32 -7.80 21.43 -13.99
N ILE A 33 -6.83 20.79 -13.33
CA ILE A 33 -5.78 20.05 -14.02
C ILE A 33 -6.45 18.94 -14.86
N SER A 34 -7.40 18.19 -14.30
CA SER A 34 -8.04 17.10 -15.01
C SER A 34 -8.81 17.51 -16.25
N ASP A 35 -9.57 18.60 -16.18
CA ASP A 35 -10.39 19.06 -17.29
C ASP A 35 -9.53 19.66 -18.42
N ASN A 36 -8.39 20.28 -18.08
CA ASN A 36 -7.43 20.78 -19.08
C ASN A 36 -6.53 19.68 -19.66
N LEU A 37 -6.43 18.53 -19.00
CA LEU A 37 -5.67 17.38 -19.49
C LEU A 37 -6.52 16.43 -20.35
N LYS A 38 -7.85 16.47 -20.22
CA LYS A 38 -8.77 15.75 -21.13
C LYS A 38 -8.67 16.19 -22.59
N GLU A 39 -8.10 17.36 -22.86
CA GLU A 39 -7.84 17.86 -24.23
C GLU A 39 -6.79 17.00 -24.97
N PHE A 40 -5.94 16.26 -24.25
CA PHE A 40 -4.89 15.44 -24.84
C PHE A 40 -5.37 14.00 -25.04
N SER A 41 -5.61 13.60 -26.29
CA SER A 41 -6.02 12.23 -26.67
C SER A 41 -4.95 11.17 -26.40
N SER A 42 -3.68 11.58 -26.29
CA SER A 42 -2.55 10.70 -25.99
C SER A 42 -2.40 10.34 -24.51
N ILE A 43 -3.27 10.84 -23.62
CA ILE A 43 -3.30 10.47 -22.20
C ILE A 43 -4.31 9.35 -21.97
N LYS A 44 -3.84 8.18 -21.55
CA LYS A 44 -4.72 7.05 -21.21
C LYS A 44 -5.49 7.30 -19.92
N SER A 45 -4.78 7.75 -18.89
CA SER A 45 -5.33 8.00 -17.56
C SER A 45 -4.35 8.83 -16.76
N PHE A 46 -4.84 9.64 -15.84
CA PHE A 46 -4.00 10.37 -14.90
C PHE A 46 -4.71 10.47 -13.56
N ASN A 47 -3.95 10.43 -12.47
CA ASN A 47 -4.43 10.51 -11.10
C ASN A 47 -3.64 11.57 -10.36
N ILE A 48 -4.30 12.36 -9.52
CA ILE A 48 -3.65 13.45 -8.78
C ILE A 48 -4.08 13.36 -7.33
N ASN A 49 -3.13 13.01 -6.46
CA ASN A 49 -3.31 12.98 -5.03
C ASN A 49 -3.17 14.37 -4.44
N VAL A 50 -4.24 14.87 -3.81
CA VAL A 50 -4.23 16.16 -3.09
C VAL A 50 -3.38 16.07 -1.81
N ILE A 51 -3.44 14.93 -1.11
CA ILE A 51 -2.79 14.77 0.20
C ILE A 51 -1.27 14.63 0.03
N GLY A 52 -0.84 13.92 -1.00
CA GLY A 52 0.57 13.70 -1.31
C GLY A 52 1.20 14.74 -2.23
N GLU A 53 0.44 15.72 -2.75
CA GLU A 53 0.88 16.66 -3.79
C GLU A 53 1.56 15.95 -4.99
N LYS A 54 1.06 14.79 -5.40
CA LYS A 54 1.66 13.92 -6.42
C LYS A 54 0.67 13.62 -7.53
N GLY A 55 1.15 13.63 -8.78
CA GLY A 55 0.40 13.26 -9.97
C GLY A 55 1.03 12.05 -10.65
N LEU A 56 0.21 11.04 -10.92
CA LEU A 56 0.54 9.86 -11.71
C LEU A 56 -0.10 10.02 -13.09
N PHE A 57 0.67 9.92 -14.16
CA PHE A 57 0.21 10.15 -15.52
C PHE A 57 0.58 8.98 -16.41
N HIS A 58 -0.38 8.50 -17.20
CA HIS A 58 -0.18 7.42 -18.15
C HIS A 58 -0.37 7.95 -19.58
N PHE A 59 0.71 7.94 -20.37
CA PHE A 59 0.74 8.43 -21.74
C PHE A 59 0.96 7.29 -22.74
N TYR A 60 0.43 7.43 -23.95
CA TYR A 60 0.76 6.57 -25.08
C TYR A 60 2.08 6.98 -25.77
N ASP A 61 2.56 8.20 -25.50
CA ASP A 61 3.75 8.77 -26.12
C ASP A 61 4.53 9.65 -25.13
N LYS A 62 5.87 9.63 -25.26
CA LYS A 62 6.83 10.30 -24.37
C LYS A 62 6.90 11.81 -24.60
N GLU A 63 6.70 12.28 -25.84
CA GLU A 63 6.71 13.72 -26.14
C GLU A 63 5.54 14.45 -25.47
N THR A 64 4.41 13.74 -25.31
CA THR A 64 3.21 14.26 -24.63
C THR A 64 3.48 14.63 -23.17
N ALA A 65 4.42 13.96 -22.49
CA ALA A 65 4.74 14.24 -21.09
C ALA A 65 5.31 15.66 -20.91
N GLN A 66 6.16 16.14 -21.83
CA GLN A 66 6.73 17.48 -21.77
C GLN A 66 5.68 18.57 -22.05
N LEU A 67 4.79 18.31 -23.01
CA LEU A 67 3.65 19.20 -23.30
C LEU A 67 2.73 19.33 -22.10
N VAL A 68 2.41 18.21 -21.44
CA VAL A 68 1.61 18.19 -20.21
C VAL A 68 2.31 18.92 -19.07
N GLU A 69 3.63 18.76 -18.91
CA GLU A 69 4.42 19.51 -17.93
C GLU A 69 4.31 21.03 -18.15
N SER A 70 4.45 21.48 -19.40
CA SER A 70 4.32 22.89 -19.76
C SER A 70 2.89 23.42 -19.55
N LYS A 71 1.86 22.62 -19.85
CA LYS A 71 0.45 22.96 -19.63
C LYS A 71 0.16 23.09 -18.13
N ILE A 72 0.62 22.17 -17.29
CA ILE A 72 0.46 22.24 -15.83
C ILE A 72 1.15 23.50 -15.26
N LYS A 73 2.35 23.82 -15.75
CA LYS A 73 3.05 25.08 -15.42
C LYS A 73 2.28 26.32 -15.89
N SER A 74 1.62 26.27 -17.06
CA SER A 74 0.80 27.38 -17.57
C SER A 74 -0.50 27.58 -16.77
N LEU A 75 -1.10 26.48 -16.28
CA LEU A 75 -2.18 26.53 -15.30
C LEU A 75 -1.68 27.11 -13.98
N GLY A 76 -0.36 27.07 -13.76
CA GLY A 76 0.36 27.77 -12.74
C GLY A 76 0.48 27.02 -11.42
N PHE A 77 0.47 25.70 -11.53
CA PHE A 77 0.99 24.77 -10.54
C PHE A 77 2.50 24.62 -10.73
N LYS A 78 3.23 24.41 -9.63
CA LYS A 78 4.68 24.19 -9.68
C LYS A 78 4.95 22.70 -9.75
N ILE A 79 5.85 22.29 -10.63
CA ILE A 79 6.33 20.91 -10.70
C ILE A 79 7.71 20.91 -10.06
N LEU A 80 7.82 20.31 -8.88
CA LEU A 80 9.05 20.33 -8.07
C LEU A 80 10.10 19.38 -8.64
N ASN A 81 9.66 18.16 -8.96
CA ASN A 81 10.43 17.17 -9.70
C ASN A 81 9.70 17.00 -11.04
N GLY A 82 10.40 17.20 -12.16
CA GLY A 82 9.84 16.95 -13.50
C GLY A 82 9.27 15.53 -13.62
N PHE A 83 8.57 15.25 -14.71
CA PHE A 83 7.94 13.94 -14.93
C PHE A 83 9.00 12.81 -14.83
N GLN A 84 8.99 12.07 -13.73
CA GLN A 84 9.84 10.92 -13.49
C GLN A 84 9.18 9.70 -14.12
N GLU A 85 9.84 9.08 -15.09
CA GLU A 85 9.31 7.90 -15.78
C GLU A 85 9.21 6.73 -14.80
N ILE A 86 7.98 6.38 -14.43
CA ILE A 86 7.67 5.09 -13.81
C ILE A 86 7.56 4.12 -14.96
N ILE A 87 8.65 3.43 -15.27
CA ILE A 87 8.69 2.47 -16.37
C ILE A 87 7.56 1.44 -16.18
N GLN A 88 6.66 1.35 -17.15
CA GLN A 88 5.88 0.14 -17.43
C GLN A 88 6.63 -0.59 -18.54
N LYS A 89 7.35 -1.66 -18.17
CA LYS A 89 7.97 -2.56 -19.14
C LYS A 89 6.85 -3.22 -19.95
N THR A 90 6.83 -2.99 -21.25
CA THR A 90 6.22 -3.93 -22.21
C THR A 90 7.23 -5.02 -22.49
N ASP A 91 6.97 -6.24 -22.01
CA ASP A 91 7.37 -7.59 -22.45
C ASP A 91 8.73 -7.87 -23.13
N ALA A 92 9.66 -6.92 -23.25
CA ALA A 92 10.94 -7.10 -23.92
C ALA A 92 12.08 -6.48 -23.11
N ALA A 93 13.02 -7.36 -22.75
CA ALA A 93 14.34 -7.13 -22.16
C ALA A 93 14.44 -6.99 -20.63
N ASP A 94 14.49 -8.15 -19.99
CA ASP A 94 15.05 -8.45 -18.65
C ASP A 94 16.53 -8.01 -18.47
N THR A 95 17.08 -7.22 -19.39
CA THR A 95 18.52 -6.96 -19.52
C THR A 95 18.88 -5.48 -19.54
N THR A 96 17.90 -4.57 -19.60
CA THR A 96 18.18 -3.12 -19.64
C THR A 96 18.10 -2.52 -18.25
N ARG A 97 19.21 -1.94 -17.77
CA ARG A 97 19.29 -1.23 -16.48
C ARG A 97 19.68 0.23 -16.65
N GLN A 98 19.41 1.04 -15.62
CA GLN A 98 19.68 2.48 -15.62
C GLN A 98 20.46 2.86 -14.36
N ILE A 99 21.51 3.65 -14.54
CA ILE A 99 22.32 4.19 -13.44
C ILE A 99 22.25 5.71 -13.48
N HIS A 100 22.18 6.33 -12.30
CA HIS A 100 22.10 7.76 -12.14
C HIS A 100 23.32 8.33 -11.42
N PHE A 101 23.76 9.51 -11.88
CA PHE A 101 24.86 10.25 -11.29
C PHE A 101 24.41 11.69 -11.00
N LEU A 102 24.71 12.21 -9.81
CA LEU A 102 24.48 13.60 -9.44
C LEU A 102 25.73 14.41 -9.77
N LYS A 103 25.54 15.61 -10.27
CA LYS A 103 26.60 16.58 -10.50
C LYS A 103 26.86 17.42 -9.25
N LYS A 104 28.11 17.53 -8.80
CA LYS A 104 28.47 18.52 -7.76
C LYS A 104 28.37 19.94 -8.34
N GLN A 105 27.74 20.86 -7.60
CA GLN A 105 27.43 22.21 -8.08
C GLN A 105 28.67 23.00 -8.54
N LYS A 106 28.50 23.74 -9.67
CA LYS A 106 29.34 24.80 -10.30
C LYS A 106 30.12 24.54 -11.60
N GLU A 107 30.20 23.32 -12.15
CA GLU A 107 30.96 23.12 -13.41
C GLU A 107 30.04 22.81 -14.60
N GLN A 108 30.26 23.35 -15.81
CA GLN A 108 29.57 22.88 -17.02
C GLN A 108 30.23 21.57 -17.48
N MET A 109 29.45 20.48 -17.55
CA MET A 109 29.90 19.20 -18.09
C MET A 109 29.25 19.02 -19.46
N ASP A 110 30.04 18.74 -20.50
CA ASP A 110 29.56 18.54 -21.85
C ASP A 110 29.09 17.09 -22.05
N ILE A 111 27.78 16.90 -22.02
CA ILE A 111 27.11 15.59 -22.01
C ILE A 111 27.36 14.85 -23.32
N LYS A 112 27.49 15.58 -24.44
CA LYS A 112 27.75 14.98 -25.75
C LYS A 112 29.14 14.34 -25.80
N ASN A 113 30.12 14.90 -25.09
CA ASN A 113 31.45 14.30 -24.98
C ASN A 113 31.41 13.08 -24.07
N LEU A 114 30.71 13.17 -22.94
CA LEU A 114 30.57 12.05 -22.00
C LEU A 114 29.85 10.85 -22.64
N GLN A 115 28.79 11.10 -23.41
CA GLN A 115 28.08 10.09 -24.20
C GLN A 115 29.04 9.41 -25.19
N LYS A 116 29.77 10.17 -26.01
CA LYS A 116 30.73 9.61 -26.98
C LYS A 116 31.84 8.79 -26.31
N VAL A 117 32.37 9.26 -25.18
CA VAL A 117 33.45 8.56 -24.45
C VAL A 117 32.95 7.22 -23.90
N ILE A 118 31.74 7.21 -23.35
CA ILE A 118 31.14 6.00 -22.78
C ILE A 118 30.76 5.02 -23.91
N GLU A 119 30.13 5.48 -24.99
CA GLU A 119 29.77 4.66 -26.16
C GLU A 119 30.99 4.07 -26.88
N ASN A 120 32.10 4.82 -26.96
CA ASN A 120 33.34 4.32 -27.58
C ASN A 120 34.02 3.22 -26.75
N GLN A 121 33.86 3.25 -25.42
CA GLN A 121 34.55 2.32 -24.53
C GLN A 121 33.78 1.02 -24.29
N PHE A 122 32.44 1.06 -24.30
CA PHE A 122 31.63 -0.12 -24.03
C PHE A 122 30.58 -0.38 -25.12
N GLY A 123 30.57 -1.59 -25.69
CA GLY A 123 29.61 -1.99 -26.74
C GLY A 123 28.18 -2.32 -26.26
N GLY A 124 27.77 -1.84 -25.08
CA GLY A 124 26.50 -2.25 -24.43
C GLY A 124 25.66 -1.11 -23.85
N ILE A 125 25.99 0.15 -24.16
CA ILE A 125 25.19 1.32 -23.76
C ILE A 125 24.08 1.53 -24.77
N LEU A 126 22.88 1.79 -24.26
CA LEU A 126 21.68 2.02 -25.07
C LEU A 126 21.40 3.51 -25.24
N ASP A 127 21.57 4.28 -24.17
CA ASP A 127 21.17 5.69 -24.15
C ASP A 127 21.84 6.42 -22.97
N VAL A 128 22.18 7.70 -23.15
CA VAL A 128 22.71 8.58 -22.11
C VAL A 128 21.92 9.88 -22.13
N GLN A 129 21.12 10.14 -21.10
CA GLN A 129 20.24 11.31 -21.03
C GLN A 129 20.48 12.12 -19.76
N GLN A 130 20.34 13.44 -19.86
CA GLN A 130 20.27 14.32 -18.69
C GLN A 130 18.81 14.48 -18.25
N ILE A 131 18.54 14.20 -16.97
CA ILE A 131 17.21 14.32 -16.36
C ILE A 131 17.25 15.51 -15.40
N GLY A 132 16.76 16.68 -15.83
CA GLY A 132 16.82 17.91 -15.03
C GLY A 132 18.17 18.62 -15.08
N LEU A 133 18.43 19.55 -14.14
CA LEU A 133 19.63 20.40 -14.18
C LEU A 133 20.92 19.67 -13.77
N ASP A 134 20.83 18.70 -12.86
CA ASP A 134 22.02 18.15 -12.17
C ASP A 134 22.15 16.61 -12.21
N ILE A 135 21.21 15.88 -12.84
CA ILE A 135 21.22 14.39 -12.84
C ILE A 135 21.50 13.85 -14.25
N PHE A 136 22.43 12.92 -14.34
CA PHE A 136 22.74 12.15 -15.56
C PHE A 136 22.26 10.71 -15.40
N MET A 137 21.72 10.14 -16.49
CA MET A 137 21.22 8.78 -16.53
C MET A 137 21.86 8.03 -17.70
N VAL A 138 22.39 6.84 -17.40
CA VAL A 138 23.01 5.93 -18.38
C VAL A 138 22.20 4.64 -18.43
N LYS A 139 21.61 4.34 -19.58
CA LYS A 139 20.96 3.06 -19.86
C LYS A 139 21.94 2.09 -20.49
N TYR A 140 22.03 0.87 -19.97
CA TYR A 140 22.96 -0.14 -20.45
C TYR A 140 22.35 -1.54 -20.41
N ASN A 141 22.94 -2.45 -21.16
CA ASN A 141 22.60 -3.87 -21.16
C ASN A 141 23.46 -4.63 -20.13
N SER A 142 22.85 -5.11 -19.06
CA SER A 142 23.51 -5.77 -17.91
C SER A 142 24.14 -7.13 -18.22
N LYS A 143 23.87 -7.71 -19.41
CA LYS A 143 24.56 -8.92 -19.89
C LYS A 143 25.90 -8.63 -20.56
N VAL A 144 26.04 -7.44 -21.16
CA VAL A 144 27.23 -7.07 -21.94
C VAL A 144 28.20 -6.27 -21.10
N VAL A 145 27.68 -5.33 -20.30
CA VAL A 145 28.47 -4.43 -19.46
C VAL A 145 27.87 -4.41 -18.08
N LYS A 146 28.72 -4.42 -17.04
CA LYS A 146 28.26 -4.33 -15.66
C LYS A 146 28.28 -2.88 -15.17
N GLY A 147 27.31 -2.51 -14.35
CA GLY A 147 27.17 -1.17 -13.79
C GLY A 147 28.42 -0.69 -13.04
N ARG A 148 29.10 -1.61 -12.33
CA ARG A 148 30.39 -1.34 -11.66
C ARG A 148 31.50 -0.89 -12.62
N GLN A 149 31.56 -1.45 -13.83
CA GLN A 149 32.59 -1.10 -14.81
C GLN A 149 32.39 0.33 -15.33
N ILE A 150 31.13 0.71 -15.56
CA ILE A 150 30.75 2.06 -15.94
C ILE A 150 31.08 3.02 -14.80
N TYR A 151 30.77 2.65 -13.57
CA TYR A 151 31.08 3.41 -12.37
C TYR A 151 32.59 3.66 -12.20
N ASP A 152 33.40 2.60 -12.21
CA ASP A 152 34.86 2.69 -12.05
C ASP A 152 35.50 3.54 -13.16
N PHE A 153 35.00 3.41 -14.40
CA PHE A 153 35.46 4.21 -15.53
C PHE A 153 35.14 5.71 -15.36
N ILE A 154 33.90 6.03 -14.99
CA ILE A 154 33.49 7.42 -14.77
C ILE A 154 34.25 8.03 -13.60
N LEU A 155 34.51 7.27 -12.54
CA LEU A 155 35.31 7.72 -11.40
C LEU A 155 36.76 8.02 -11.80
N GLN A 156 37.39 7.16 -12.61
CA GLN A 156 38.75 7.38 -13.10
C GLN A 156 38.85 8.61 -14.02
N GLN A 157 37.83 8.87 -14.84
CA GLN A 157 37.83 9.98 -15.80
C GLN A 157 37.41 11.33 -15.19
N TYR A 158 36.55 11.32 -14.17
CA TYR A 158 35.89 12.52 -13.63
C TYR A 158 35.98 12.63 -12.10
N GLU A 159 37.12 12.24 -11.52
CA GLU A 159 37.37 12.25 -10.07
C GLU A 159 36.81 13.50 -9.36
N GLY A 160 35.95 13.29 -8.36
CA GLY A 160 35.44 14.35 -7.48
C GLY A 160 34.32 15.22 -8.02
N LYS A 161 33.92 15.09 -9.30
CA LYS A 161 32.88 15.94 -9.95
C LYS A 161 31.46 15.38 -9.91
N LEU A 162 31.34 14.07 -9.78
CA LEU A 162 30.07 13.35 -9.74
C LEU A 162 29.88 12.71 -8.37
N GLU A 163 28.71 12.91 -7.77
CA GLU A 163 28.25 12.19 -6.58
C GLU A 163 27.32 11.06 -6.99
N VAL A 164 27.35 9.98 -6.22
CA VAL A 164 26.45 8.85 -6.39
C VAL A 164 25.02 9.30 -6.11
N TYR A 165 24.15 9.16 -7.12
CA TYR A 165 22.73 9.43 -6.97
C TYR A 165 21.95 8.15 -7.14
N ASN A 166 21.57 7.54 -6.03
CA ASN A 166 20.61 6.46 -6.10
C ASN A 166 19.21 7.04 -6.25
N ASN A 167 18.71 7.09 -7.47
CA ASN A 167 17.38 7.63 -7.79
C ASN A 167 16.25 6.77 -7.19
N TYR A 168 16.51 5.47 -7.06
CA TYR A 168 15.59 4.50 -6.48
C TYR A 168 15.47 4.67 -4.97
N ILE A 169 16.52 5.13 -4.29
CA ILE A 169 16.50 5.43 -2.85
C ILE A 169 16.19 6.90 -2.57
N SER A 170 16.49 7.83 -3.49
CA SER A 170 16.11 9.23 -3.36
C SER A 170 14.60 9.44 -3.46
N GLY A 171 13.88 8.60 -4.21
CA GLY A 171 12.42 8.53 -4.20
C GLY A 171 11.83 8.07 -2.86
N PHE A 172 12.62 7.36 -2.05
CA PHE A 172 12.28 6.91 -0.69
C PHE A 172 12.80 7.86 0.39
N LYS A 173 13.90 8.58 0.13
CA LYS A 173 14.33 9.64 1.03
C LYS A 173 13.19 10.63 1.10
N LYS A 174 12.68 10.81 2.32
CA LYS A 174 11.85 11.95 2.71
C LYS A 174 12.25 13.14 1.86
N GLN A 175 11.39 13.48 0.90
CA GLN A 175 11.03 14.86 0.90
C GLN A 175 10.40 15.04 2.27
N ASN A 176 11.13 15.77 3.13
CA ASN A 176 10.47 16.67 4.03
C ASN A 176 9.50 17.42 3.13
N VAL A 177 8.31 16.86 2.93
CA VAL A 177 7.14 17.65 2.69
C VAL A 177 7.14 18.44 3.97
N LYS A 178 7.80 19.60 3.90
CA LYS A 178 7.38 20.81 4.57
C LYS A 178 5.97 21.03 4.06
N ASN A 179 5.06 20.13 4.45
CA ASN A 179 3.72 20.50 4.77
C ASN A 179 3.95 21.77 5.57
N GLU A 180 3.32 22.86 5.14
CA GLU A 180 3.18 24.09 5.90
C GLU A 180 2.46 23.72 7.21
N VAL A 181 3.06 22.87 8.03
CA VAL A 181 2.57 22.49 9.33
C VAL A 181 3.03 23.64 10.17
N LEU A 182 2.04 24.43 10.54
CA LEU A 182 2.12 25.39 11.62
C LEU A 182 3.07 24.84 12.69
N GLU A 183 4.14 25.57 12.92
CA GLU A 183 5.11 25.15 13.92
C GLU A 183 4.41 25.19 15.29
N ILE A 184 4.89 24.41 16.26
CA ILE A 184 4.34 24.48 17.62
C ILE A 184 4.41 25.92 18.17
N ARG A 185 5.38 26.70 17.69
CA ARG A 185 5.50 28.14 17.92
C ARG A 185 4.22 28.89 17.52
N ASP A 186 3.67 28.61 16.34
CA ASP A 186 2.53 29.34 15.80
C ASP A 186 1.26 29.04 16.64
N VAL A 187 1.15 27.82 17.18
CA VAL A 187 0.10 27.42 18.13
C VAL A 187 0.26 28.13 19.46
N ILE A 188 1.47 28.21 19.99
CA ILE A 188 1.75 28.93 21.25
C ILE A 188 1.40 30.41 21.10
N ILE A 189 1.79 31.03 19.98
CA ILE A 189 1.43 32.43 19.69
C ILE A 189 -0.09 32.57 19.56
N ALA A 190 -0.78 31.67 18.85
CA ALA A 190 -2.24 31.71 18.72
C ALA A 190 -2.94 31.56 20.08
N LEU A 191 -2.45 30.67 20.94
CA LEU A 191 -3.00 30.44 22.27
C LEU A 191 -2.76 31.63 23.20
N LEU A 192 -1.58 32.26 23.14
CA LEU A 192 -1.29 33.50 23.86
C LEU A 192 -2.21 34.64 23.40
N VAL A 193 -2.39 34.81 22.10
CA VAL A 193 -3.33 35.79 21.53
C VAL A 193 -4.75 35.53 22.03
N CYS A 194 -5.24 34.29 21.98
CA CYS A 194 -6.56 33.93 22.50
C CYS A 194 -6.71 34.28 23.99
N ILE A 195 -5.70 33.95 24.81
CA ILE A 195 -5.72 34.29 26.25
C ILE A 195 -5.79 35.80 26.44
N VAL A 196 -4.98 36.58 25.71
CA VAL A 196 -4.99 38.04 25.81
C VAL A 196 -6.36 38.61 25.43
N PHE A 197 -6.98 38.14 24.34
CA PHE A 197 -8.32 38.59 23.96
C PHE A 197 -9.38 38.20 25.00
N ILE A 198 -9.40 36.95 25.48
CA ILE A 198 -10.37 36.51 26.50
C ILE A 198 -10.21 37.33 27.79
N VAL A 199 -8.97 37.58 28.22
CA VAL A 199 -8.72 38.40 29.42
C VAL A 199 -9.19 39.83 29.20
N MET A 200 -8.83 40.44 28.06
CA MET A 200 -9.08 41.86 27.81
C MET A 200 -10.53 42.17 27.40
N ALA A 201 -11.20 41.28 26.68
CA ALA A 201 -12.55 41.48 26.15
C ALA A 201 -13.65 40.84 26.99
N LEU A 202 -13.35 39.81 27.78
CA LEU A 202 -14.37 39.05 28.53
C LEU A 202 -14.18 39.10 30.05
N ILE A 203 -12.95 39.04 30.56
CA ILE A 203 -12.69 38.98 32.02
C ILE A 203 -12.56 40.37 32.65
N LEU A 204 -11.73 41.24 32.07
CA LEU A 204 -11.46 42.57 32.62
C LEU A 204 -12.71 43.48 32.66
N PRO A 205 -13.61 43.47 31.66
CA PRO A 205 -14.85 44.27 31.71
C PRO A 205 -15.80 43.91 32.85
N ILE A 206 -15.64 42.76 33.51
CA ILE A 206 -16.44 42.35 34.67
C ILE A 206 -16.05 43.12 35.94
N PHE A 207 -14.84 43.68 35.99
CA PHE A 207 -14.35 44.38 37.18
C PHE A 207 -14.63 45.89 37.10
N ASP A 208 -15.27 46.43 38.13
CA ASP A 208 -15.64 47.85 38.25
C ASP A 208 -14.44 48.82 38.04
N PHE A 209 -13.23 48.43 38.48
CA PHE A 209 -12.01 49.22 38.26
C PHE A 209 -11.65 49.41 36.78
N PHE A 210 -12.03 48.47 35.91
CA PHE A 210 -11.70 48.51 34.49
C PHE A 210 -12.63 49.43 33.69
N GLU A 211 -13.80 49.80 34.23
CA GLU A 211 -14.74 50.71 33.57
C GLU A 211 -14.11 52.08 33.31
N GLU A 212 -13.33 52.61 34.27
CA GLU A 212 -12.61 53.88 34.08
C GLU A 212 -11.54 53.76 32.99
N VAL A 213 -10.90 52.61 32.86
CA VAL A 213 -9.84 52.35 31.87
C VAL A 213 -10.40 52.18 30.45
N GLN A 214 -11.61 51.64 30.30
CA GLN A 214 -12.29 51.48 29.01
C GLN A 214 -12.68 52.81 28.35
N VAL A 215 -12.92 53.84 29.16
CA VAL A 215 -13.43 55.14 28.69
C VAL A 215 -12.34 56.22 28.69
N TYR A 216 -11.15 55.96 29.26
CA TYR A 216 -10.07 56.93 29.41
C TYR A 216 -9.08 56.96 28.21
N PRO A 217 -8.64 58.14 27.72
CA PRO A 217 -8.80 59.48 28.29
C PRO A 217 -10.09 60.20 27.88
N LEU A 218 -10.87 60.63 28.89
CA LEU A 218 -12.10 61.44 28.72
C LEU A 218 -11.85 62.87 28.20
N LYS A 219 -10.59 63.36 28.25
CA LYS A 219 -10.21 64.75 27.93
C LYS A 219 -9.66 64.95 26.52
N PHE A 220 -9.32 63.88 25.82
CA PHE A 220 -8.83 63.92 24.45
C PHE A 220 -9.78 63.06 23.63
N ASN A 221 -10.39 63.60 22.57
CA ASN A 221 -11.26 62.92 21.60
C ASN A 221 -10.52 61.81 20.81
N VAL A 222 -9.77 60.96 21.50
CA VAL A 222 -8.87 59.94 20.97
C VAL A 222 -9.42 58.58 21.39
N ILE A 223 -9.29 57.59 20.50
CA ILE A 223 -9.60 56.19 20.78
C ILE A 223 -8.96 55.78 22.12
N THR A 224 -9.72 55.13 23.00
CA THR A 224 -9.19 54.57 24.25
C THR A 224 -7.94 53.74 23.97
N LEU A 225 -6.91 53.88 24.80
CA LEU A 225 -5.67 53.09 24.67
C LEU A 225 -5.96 51.57 24.61
N TYR A 226 -7.05 51.16 25.26
CA TYR A 226 -7.65 49.83 25.18
C TYR A 226 -8.03 49.38 23.76
N VAL A 227 -8.83 50.19 23.03
CA VAL A 227 -9.27 49.86 21.67
C VAL A 227 -8.10 49.94 20.68
N ILE A 228 -7.16 50.87 20.86
CA ILE A 228 -5.93 50.92 20.05
C ILE A 228 -5.11 49.65 20.22
N PHE A 229 -4.94 49.19 21.46
CA PHE A 229 -4.20 47.96 21.76
C PHE A 229 -4.86 46.74 21.11
N LEU A 230 -6.18 46.59 21.26
CA LEU A 230 -6.92 45.49 20.65
C LEU A 230 -6.93 45.56 19.12
N PHE A 231 -6.99 46.76 18.54
CA PHE A 231 -6.87 46.97 17.11
C PHE A 231 -5.48 46.52 16.60
N LEU A 232 -4.40 46.95 17.26
CA LEU A 232 -3.04 46.53 16.91
C LEU A 232 -2.87 45.01 17.03
N LEU A 233 -3.44 44.40 18.08
CA LEU A 233 -3.43 42.96 18.27
C LEU A 233 -4.21 42.23 17.16
N THR A 234 -5.38 42.76 16.77
CA THR A 234 -6.20 42.23 15.67
C THR A 234 -5.44 42.32 14.33
N VAL A 235 -4.82 43.47 14.05
CA VAL A 235 -3.97 43.65 12.86
C VAL A 235 -2.79 42.67 12.85
N PHE A 236 -2.15 42.45 14.00
CA PHE A 236 -1.10 41.44 14.15
C PHE A 236 -1.62 40.03 13.80
N THR A 237 -2.80 39.63 14.29
CA THR A 237 -3.38 38.32 13.97
C THR A 237 -3.75 38.16 12.49
N LEU A 238 -4.35 39.19 11.88
CA LEU A 238 -4.65 39.21 10.44
C LEU A 238 -3.39 39.10 9.59
N TYR A 239 -2.32 39.78 9.99
CA TYR A 239 -1.05 39.72 9.27
C TYR A 239 -0.33 38.38 9.46
N TYR A 240 -0.26 37.87 10.69
CA TYR A 240 0.49 36.65 11.00
C TYR A 240 -0.26 35.38 10.56
N PHE A 241 -1.52 35.22 11.00
CA PHE A 241 -2.33 34.04 10.71
C PHE A 241 -3.18 34.19 9.45
N GLY A 242 -3.68 35.39 9.15
CA GLY A 242 -4.58 35.64 8.02
C GLY A 242 -3.90 35.71 6.65
N LYS A 243 -2.61 36.07 6.59
CA LYS A 243 -1.87 36.23 5.32
C LYS A 243 -1.95 34.99 4.42
N GLY A 244 -1.80 33.80 4.99
CA GLY A 244 -1.89 32.54 4.24
C GLY A 244 -3.29 32.32 3.63
N PRO A 245 -4.34 32.15 4.45
CA PRO A 245 -5.70 31.93 3.98
C PRO A 245 -6.21 33.00 3.01
N ILE A 246 -5.92 34.28 3.28
CA ILE A 246 -6.36 35.40 2.44
C ILE A 246 -5.66 35.37 1.08
N TYR A 247 -4.33 35.24 1.06
CA TYR A 247 -3.56 35.16 -0.18
C TYR A 247 -3.99 33.97 -1.03
N ASN A 248 -4.12 32.80 -0.39
CA ASN A 248 -4.52 31.57 -1.05
C ASN A 248 -5.91 31.67 -1.65
N SER A 249 -6.86 32.25 -0.93
CA SER A 249 -8.23 32.47 -1.40
C SER A 249 -8.27 33.38 -2.62
N PHE A 250 -7.54 34.49 -2.58
CA PHE A 250 -7.47 35.43 -3.69
C PHE A 250 -6.84 34.81 -4.94
N VAL A 251 -5.70 34.13 -4.78
CA VAL A 251 -5.02 33.45 -5.89
C VAL A 251 -5.91 32.34 -6.45
N ASN A 252 -6.55 31.54 -5.60
CA ASN A 252 -7.40 30.44 -6.04
C ASN A 252 -8.61 30.92 -6.82
N PHE A 253 -9.25 32.00 -6.36
CA PHE A 253 -10.37 32.60 -7.05
C PHE A 253 -9.93 33.21 -8.39
N LYS A 254 -8.90 34.06 -8.40
CA LYS A 254 -8.44 34.77 -9.60
C LYS A 254 -7.90 33.83 -10.67
N LYS A 255 -7.10 32.84 -10.26
CA LYS A 255 -6.37 31.96 -11.18
C LYS A 255 -7.16 30.71 -11.53
N TYR A 256 -7.93 30.16 -10.59
CA TYR A 256 -8.56 28.85 -10.74
C TYR A 256 -10.09 28.89 -10.74
N ARG A 257 -10.73 30.04 -10.43
CA ARG A 257 -12.20 30.17 -10.25
C ARG A 257 -12.80 29.13 -9.30
N ILE A 258 -12.03 28.76 -8.28
CA ILE A 258 -12.43 27.78 -7.26
C ILE A 258 -12.49 28.47 -5.90
N MET A 259 -13.52 28.14 -5.14
CA MET A 259 -13.71 28.57 -3.75
C MET A 259 -13.48 27.38 -2.83
N ASN A 260 -12.68 27.57 -1.78
CA ASN A 260 -12.29 26.52 -0.84
C ASN A 260 -12.66 26.91 0.59
N MET A 261 -12.36 26.03 1.55
CA MET A 261 -12.42 26.32 2.99
C MET A 261 -11.76 27.66 3.34
N GLU A 262 -10.54 27.90 2.82
CA GLU A 262 -9.79 29.12 3.15
C GLU A 262 -10.54 30.38 2.69
N THR A 263 -11.40 30.26 1.67
CA THR A 263 -12.26 31.34 1.20
C THR A 263 -13.32 31.70 2.23
N LEU A 264 -13.95 30.71 2.89
CA LEU A 264 -14.92 30.96 3.96
C LEU A 264 -14.26 31.66 5.16
N VAL A 265 -13.08 31.16 5.57
CA VAL A 265 -12.31 31.73 6.70
C VAL A 265 -11.83 33.15 6.38
N ALA A 266 -11.30 33.38 5.18
CA ALA A 266 -10.86 34.69 4.75
C ALA A 266 -12.03 35.67 4.67
N LEU A 267 -13.19 35.26 4.14
CA LEU A 267 -14.38 36.11 4.06
C LEU A 267 -14.88 36.48 5.45
N GLY A 268 -15.00 35.52 6.36
CA GLY A 268 -15.45 35.77 7.74
C GLY A 268 -14.53 36.72 8.51
N ALA A 269 -13.21 36.47 8.47
CA ALA A 269 -12.23 37.31 9.16
C ALA A 269 -12.14 38.72 8.54
N LEU A 270 -12.20 38.85 7.21
CA LEU A 270 -12.20 40.15 6.53
C LEU A 270 -13.49 40.92 6.79
N SER A 271 -14.65 40.25 6.79
CA SER A 271 -15.94 40.90 7.11
C SER A 271 -15.95 41.45 8.52
N ALA A 272 -15.47 40.69 9.51
CA ALA A 272 -15.33 41.17 10.88
C ALA A 272 -14.38 42.39 10.96
N ALA A 273 -13.21 42.31 10.31
CA ALA A 273 -12.24 43.40 10.31
C ALA A 273 -12.76 44.68 9.62
N ILE A 274 -13.47 44.55 8.50
CA ILE A 274 -14.09 45.68 7.80
C ILE A 274 -15.15 46.33 8.68
N MET A 275 -15.95 45.53 9.38
CA MET A 275 -16.94 46.07 10.32
C MET A 275 -16.32 46.78 11.51
N SER A 276 -15.24 46.24 12.09
CA SER A 276 -14.50 46.94 13.14
C SER A 276 -14.01 48.31 12.67
N ILE A 277 -13.45 48.40 11.46
CA ILE A 277 -12.98 49.68 10.89
C ILE A 277 -14.17 50.62 10.67
N PHE A 278 -15.28 50.12 10.13
CA PHE A 278 -16.49 50.91 9.91
C PHE A 278 -17.05 51.50 11.21
N LEU A 279 -17.15 50.69 12.27
CA LEU A 279 -17.61 51.15 13.59
C LEU A 279 -16.65 52.16 14.21
N ILE A 280 -15.34 51.98 14.05
CA ILE A 280 -14.34 52.96 14.50
C ILE A 280 -14.53 54.30 13.75
N VAL A 281 -14.77 54.27 12.44
CA VAL A 281 -14.99 55.49 11.64
C VAL A 281 -16.28 56.19 12.03
N ILE A 282 -17.40 55.46 12.22
CA ILE A 282 -18.65 56.04 12.72
C ILE A 282 -18.45 56.67 14.09
N TYR A 283 -17.77 55.96 14.99
CA TYR A 283 -17.46 56.48 16.32
C TYR A 283 -16.71 57.82 16.25
N PHE A 284 -15.77 57.98 15.31
CA PHE A 284 -15.10 59.26 15.08
C PHE A 284 -15.99 60.35 14.52
N ILE A 285 -16.86 60.03 13.55
CA ILE A 285 -17.75 61.02 12.91
C ILE A 285 -18.76 61.56 13.93
N GLU A 286 -19.39 60.67 14.71
CA GLU A 286 -20.36 61.08 15.74
C GLU A 286 -19.71 61.87 16.88
N LEU A 287 -18.43 61.60 17.21
CA LEU A 287 -17.66 62.37 18.19
C LEU A 287 -17.32 63.80 17.73
N GLU A 288 -17.28 64.05 16.42
CA GLU A 288 -17.03 65.39 15.86
C GLU A 288 -18.28 66.27 15.98
N ASP A 289 -19.47 65.69 15.79
CA ASP A 289 -20.76 66.38 15.98
C ASP A 289 -21.03 66.74 17.46
N ASP A 290 -20.68 65.87 18.42
CA ASP A 290 -20.82 66.10 19.86
C ASP A 290 -19.83 67.12 20.45
N SER A 291 -18.77 67.48 19.71
CA SER A 291 -17.75 68.44 20.16
C SER A 291 -18.27 69.88 20.31
N ASN A 292 -19.45 70.17 19.74
CA ASN A 292 -20.12 71.47 19.86
C ASN A 292 -20.94 71.66 21.15
N SER A 293 -21.13 70.62 21.98
CA SER A 293 -21.94 70.66 23.21
C SER A 293 -21.18 70.17 24.45
N MET A 294 -19.96 70.67 24.67
CA MET A 294 -19.05 70.16 25.70
C MET A 294 -19.12 70.94 27.02
N SER A 295 -20.13 70.72 27.88
CA SER A 295 -20.00 71.15 29.29
C SER A 295 -20.51 70.22 30.38
N HIS A 296 -21.42 69.26 30.14
CA HIS A 296 -21.77 68.24 31.13
C HIS A 296 -22.19 66.95 30.46
N MET A 297 -21.37 65.89 30.57
CA MET A 297 -21.69 64.58 29.99
C MET A 297 -22.56 63.78 30.98
N SER A 298 -23.79 63.47 30.58
CA SER A 298 -24.78 62.74 31.39
C SER A 298 -24.41 61.25 31.57
N GLU A 299 -24.99 60.57 32.58
CA GLU A 299 -24.80 59.11 32.76
C GLU A 299 -25.28 58.31 31.53
N HIS A 300 -26.28 58.80 30.81
CA HIS A 300 -26.76 58.19 29.56
C HIS A 300 -25.70 58.25 28.44
N GLU A 301 -25.02 59.38 28.25
CA GLU A 301 -23.96 59.50 27.23
C GLU A 301 -22.73 58.63 27.53
N LYS A 302 -22.45 58.36 28.81
CA LYS A 302 -21.42 57.39 29.22
C LYS A 302 -21.82 55.96 28.89
N SER A 303 -23.08 55.60 29.13
CA SER A 303 -23.62 54.27 28.81
C SER A 303 -23.63 54.02 27.30
N ASP A 304 -24.01 55.01 26.49
CA ASP A 304 -24.03 54.88 25.03
C ASP A 304 -22.62 54.76 24.43
N ARG A 305 -21.64 55.50 24.98
CA ARG A 305 -20.22 55.33 24.58
C ARG A 305 -19.68 53.96 24.96
N LYS A 306 -20.03 53.46 26.16
CA LYS A 306 -19.61 52.12 26.60
C LYS A 306 -20.13 51.04 25.66
N MET A 307 -21.41 51.09 25.30
CA MET A 307 -22.04 50.16 24.35
C MET A 307 -21.36 50.20 22.96
N LYS A 308 -21.06 51.38 22.43
CA LYS A 308 -20.34 51.52 21.14
C LYS A 308 -18.92 50.94 21.18
N ILE A 309 -18.22 51.12 22.30
CA ILE A 309 -16.87 50.55 22.51
C ILE A 309 -16.94 49.03 22.60
N GLU A 310 -17.92 48.48 23.30
CA GLU A 310 -18.15 47.03 23.41
C GLU A 310 -18.43 46.39 22.04
N ASP A 311 -19.24 47.02 21.19
CA ASP A 311 -19.51 46.57 19.82
C ASP A 311 -18.23 46.54 18.94
N ILE A 312 -17.39 47.58 19.03
CA ILE A 312 -16.11 47.65 18.31
C ILE A 312 -15.20 46.50 18.77
N VAL A 313 -15.09 46.31 20.08
CA VAL A 313 -14.24 45.29 20.71
C VAL A 313 -14.70 43.90 20.32
N HIS A 314 -16.01 43.64 20.34
CA HIS A 314 -16.58 42.35 19.98
C HIS A 314 -16.27 41.96 18.53
N MET A 315 -16.34 42.90 17.58
CA MET A 315 -15.98 42.63 16.18
C MET A 315 -14.47 42.44 15.98
N LEU A 316 -13.63 43.20 16.70
CA LEU A 316 -12.17 43.02 16.68
C LEU A 316 -11.76 41.65 17.23
N GLU A 317 -12.32 41.27 18.38
CA GLU A 317 -12.16 39.96 19.00
C GLU A 317 -12.57 38.85 18.04
N THR A 318 -13.75 38.99 17.43
CA THR A 318 -14.27 38.03 16.45
C THR A 318 -13.28 37.79 15.31
N ALA A 319 -12.74 38.84 14.70
CA ALA A 319 -11.76 38.73 13.61
C ALA A 319 -10.49 37.98 14.03
N ALA A 320 -9.96 38.27 15.22
CA ALA A 320 -8.72 37.72 15.74
C ALA A 320 -8.84 36.28 16.24
N LEU A 321 -9.91 35.96 16.97
CA LEU A 321 -10.13 34.65 17.57
C LEU A 321 -10.45 33.58 16.54
N ILE A 322 -11.24 33.91 15.50
CA ILE A 322 -11.53 32.96 14.40
C ILE A 322 -10.24 32.43 13.79
N LEU A 323 -9.29 33.33 13.45
CA LEU A 323 -8.02 32.95 12.84
C LEU A 323 -7.13 32.15 13.80
N SER A 324 -7.09 32.55 15.06
CA SER A 324 -6.27 31.90 16.09
C SER A 324 -6.77 30.47 16.37
N ILE A 325 -8.08 30.28 16.54
CA ILE A 325 -8.68 28.97 16.82
C ILE A 325 -8.57 28.03 15.63
N ILE A 326 -8.81 28.52 14.41
CA ILE A 326 -8.66 27.70 13.20
C ILE A 326 -7.21 27.26 13.01
N THR A 327 -6.25 28.11 13.36
CA THR A 327 -4.83 27.76 13.34
C THR A 327 -4.52 26.62 14.32
N ILE A 328 -5.02 26.71 15.56
CA ILE A 328 -4.90 25.64 16.56
C ILE A 328 -5.58 24.36 16.07
N GLY A 329 -6.79 24.45 15.52
CA GLY A 329 -7.53 23.31 14.98
C GLY A 329 -6.78 22.61 13.82
N LYS A 330 -6.27 23.37 12.85
CA LYS A 330 -5.45 22.85 11.74
C LYS A 330 -4.18 22.18 12.22
N TYR A 331 -3.54 22.70 13.29
CA TYR A 331 -2.38 22.05 13.89
C TYR A 331 -2.72 20.70 14.51
N LEU A 332 -3.80 20.62 15.32
CA LEU A 332 -4.24 19.37 15.95
C LEU A 332 -4.66 18.32 14.91
N GLU A 333 -5.33 18.76 13.84
CA GLU A 333 -5.65 17.95 12.68
C GLU A 333 -4.36 17.41 12.01
N GLY A 334 -3.38 18.29 11.78
CA GLY A 334 -2.09 17.95 11.18
C GLY A 334 -1.27 16.97 12.03
N GLN A 335 -1.26 17.14 13.36
CA GLN A 335 -0.60 16.22 14.28
C GLN A 335 -1.22 14.83 14.22
N SER A 336 -2.55 14.76 14.18
CA SER A 336 -3.26 13.49 14.11
C SER A 336 -3.01 12.78 12.76
N LYS A 337 -2.96 13.53 11.66
CA LYS A 337 -2.52 13.01 10.34
C LYS A 337 -1.07 12.50 10.35
N ARG A 338 -0.15 13.23 10.99
CA ARG A 338 1.26 12.81 11.13
C ARG A 338 1.38 11.49 11.87
N SER A 339 0.63 11.29 12.94
CA SER A 339 0.61 10.01 13.66
C SER A 339 0.18 8.84 12.75
N ILE A 340 -0.73 9.10 11.81
CA ILE A 340 -1.15 8.11 10.81
C ILE A 340 -0.03 7.83 9.79
N ILE A 341 0.64 8.86 9.29
CA ILE A 341 1.73 8.75 8.29
C ILE A 341 2.99 8.10 8.88
N GLN A 342 3.42 8.50 10.07
CA GLN A 342 4.59 7.94 10.76
C GLN A 342 4.46 6.43 11.00
N MET A 343 3.24 5.90 11.12
CA MET A 343 3.04 4.46 11.26
C MET A 343 3.24 3.69 9.96
N THR A 344 2.98 4.32 8.82
CA THR A 344 3.37 3.78 7.51
C THR A 344 4.90 3.71 7.42
N GLU A 345 5.59 4.77 7.86
CA GLU A 345 7.07 4.81 7.88
C GLU A 345 7.67 3.73 8.79
N LYS A 346 7.05 3.43 9.93
CA LYS A 346 7.51 2.33 10.82
C LYS A 346 7.38 0.94 10.21
N LEU A 347 6.48 0.74 9.24
CA LEU A 347 6.27 -0.55 8.58
C LEU A 347 7.27 -0.81 7.45
N PHE A 348 7.79 0.26 6.85
CA PHE A 348 8.84 0.23 5.84
C PHE A 348 9.99 1.10 6.33
N PRO A 349 10.90 0.56 7.15
CA PRO A 349 11.94 1.35 7.77
C PRO A 349 12.90 1.91 6.71
N GLU A 350 12.59 3.11 6.23
CA GLU A 350 13.42 3.92 5.33
C GLU A 350 14.83 4.07 5.90
N GLU A 351 14.96 4.18 7.23
CA GLU A 351 16.22 4.25 7.95
C GLU A 351 17.06 2.97 7.81
N GLN A 352 16.41 1.80 7.66
CA GLN A 352 17.10 0.52 7.46
C GLN A 352 17.51 0.30 6.00
N LEU A 353 16.75 0.81 5.02
CA LEU A 353 17.15 0.84 3.60
C LEU A 353 18.43 1.69 3.38
N LEU A 354 18.65 2.69 4.23
CA LEU A 354 19.79 3.61 4.19
C LEU A 354 21.02 3.11 4.97
N ALA A 355 20.88 2.09 5.82
CA ALA A 355 21.96 1.63 6.69
C ALA A 355 23.09 0.91 5.94
N ASN A 356 22.76 0.13 4.91
CA ASN A 356 23.71 -0.73 4.19
C ASN A 356 23.78 -0.44 2.68
N LEU A 357 23.89 0.84 2.31
CA LEU A 357 24.01 1.23 0.90
C LEU A 357 25.28 0.70 0.24
N ASN A 358 26.37 0.62 0.99
CA ASN A 358 27.65 0.12 0.52
C ASN A 358 27.78 -1.36 0.85
N THR A 359 27.94 -2.19 -0.17
CA THR A 359 28.08 -3.64 0.00
C THR A 359 29.41 -4.11 -0.56
N LYS A 360 29.95 -5.16 0.08
CA LYS A 360 31.24 -5.75 -0.29
C LYS A 360 31.05 -6.70 -1.44
N TYR A 361 31.42 -6.27 -2.65
CA TYR A 361 31.49 -7.12 -3.81
C TYR A 361 32.75 -7.98 -3.75
N ILE A 362 32.62 -9.24 -4.18
CA ILE A 362 33.73 -10.18 -4.27
C ILE A 362 33.81 -10.87 -5.63
N GLU A 363 35.04 -11.09 -6.09
CA GLU A 363 35.31 -11.98 -7.23
C GLU A 363 35.89 -13.30 -6.72
N PRO A 364 35.19 -14.43 -6.90
CA PRO A 364 35.68 -15.72 -6.45
C PRO A 364 36.78 -16.23 -7.39
N LYS A 365 37.95 -16.56 -6.84
CA LYS A 365 39.11 -17.07 -7.59
C LYS A 365 38.91 -18.50 -8.10
N ASN A 366 38.17 -19.32 -7.35
CA ASN A 366 37.99 -20.75 -7.54
C ASN A 366 36.58 -21.20 -7.14
N LYS A 367 36.20 -22.45 -7.48
CA LYS A 367 34.95 -23.10 -7.02
C LYS A 367 34.84 -23.25 -5.49
N LYS A 368 35.91 -23.00 -4.74
CA LYS A 368 35.93 -22.94 -3.27
C LYS A 368 35.56 -21.57 -2.69
N PHE A 369 35.30 -20.58 -3.54
CA PHE A 369 34.98 -19.20 -3.15
C PHE A 369 36.08 -18.53 -2.30
N ASP A 370 37.35 -18.78 -2.64
CA ASP A 370 38.47 -17.97 -2.14
C ASP A 370 38.37 -16.55 -2.73
N ILE A 371 38.54 -15.53 -1.90
CA ILE A 371 38.36 -14.11 -2.27
C ILE A 371 39.60 -13.63 -3.03
N ASP A 372 39.43 -13.16 -4.28
CA ASP A 372 40.51 -12.57 -5.08
C ASP A 372 40.53 -11.03 -4.97
N VAL A 373 39.36 -10.41 -5.14
CA VAL A 373 39.16 -8.97 -5.06
C VAL A 373 38.00 -8.68 -4.11
N GLU A 374 38.23 -7.82 -3.12
CA GLU A 374 37.18 -7.27 -2.24
C GLU A 374 37.12 -5.75 -2.46
N LYS A 375 35.98 -5.27 -2.96
CA LYS A 375 35.72 -3.83 -3.16
C LYS A 375 34.33 -3.45 -2.67
N SER A 376 34.21 -2.26 -2.12
CA SER A 376 32.94 -1.72 -1.65
C SER A 376 32.29 -0.89 -2.76
N TYR A 377 31.07 -1.26 -3.14
CA TYR A 377 30.26 -0.52 -4.11
C TYR A 377 28.88 -0.20 -3.50
N ASP A 378 28.29 0.91 -3.93
CA ASP A 378 26.87 1.16 -3.65
C ASP A 378 26.03 0.06 -4.34
N ILE A 379 25.02 -0.44 -3.61
CA ILE A 379 24.11 -1.51 -4.04
C ILE A 379 23.49 -1.25 -5.42
N SER A 380 23.30 0.02 -5.80
CA SER A 380 22.73 0.42 -7.11
C SER A 380 23.51 -0.13 -8.30
N TYR A 381 24.84 -0.20 -8.16
CA TYR A 381 25.76 -0.57 -9.23
C TYR A 381 25.97 -2.08 -9.35
N ILE A 382 25.38 -2.86 -8.44
CA ILE A 382 25.54 -4.30 -8.42
C ILE A 382 24.43 -4.91 -9.28
N ASP A 383 24.84 -5.79 -10.19
CA ASP A 383 23.97 -6.44 -11.15
C ASP A 383 23.62 -7.86 -10.70
N LYS A 384 22.75 -8.48 -11.49
CA LYS A 384 22.42 -9.89 -11.36
C LYS A 384 23.67 -10.77 -11.52
N ASP A 385 23.68 -11.86 -10.77
CA ASP A 385 24.72 -12.89 -10.69
C ASP A 385 26.02 -12.48 -9.99
N ASP A 386 26.10 -11.26 -9.47
CA ASP A 386 27.26 -10.81 -8.71
C ASP A 386 27.28 -11.39 -7.29
N PHE A 387 28.49 -11.57 -6.75
CA PHE A 387 28.69 -12.11 -5.41
C PHE A 387 28.95 -10.99 -4.41
N ILE A 388 28.21 -11.01 -3.31
CA ILE A 388 28.35 -10.09 -2.19
C ILE A 388 28.72 -10.86 -0.92
N LEU A 389 29.62 -10.27 -0.14
CA LEU A 389 30.00 -10.75 1.17
C LEU A 389 29.14 -10.06 2.23
N VAL A 390 28.41 -10.85 3.01
CA VAL A 390 27.57 -10.37 4.11
C VAL A 390 28.09 -10.90 5.44
N GLU A 391 28.11 -10.02 6.45
CA GLU A 391 28.58 -10.32 7.79
C GLU A 391 27.59 -9.71 8.79
N ALA A 392 27.10 -10.53 9.72
CA ALA A 392 26.08 -10.09 10.67
C ALA A 392 26.59 -8.98 11.61
N PRO A 393 25.74 -7.99 11.99
CA PRO A 393 24.36 -7.79 11.56
C PRO A 393 24.27 -7.16 10.16
N TYR A 394 23.48 -7.75 9.27
CA TYR A 394 23.32 -7.25 7.90
C TYR A 394 21.89 -7.36 7.39
N LYS A 395 21.27 -6.22 7.06
CA LYS A 395 19.97 -6.21 6.38
C LYS A 395 20.14 -6.28 4.87
N LEU A 396 19.46 -7.25 4.26
CA LEU A 396 19.55 -7.54 2.84
C LEU A 396 18.63 -6.61 2.03
N LEU A 397 19.17 -5.91 1.02
CA LEU A 397 18.40 -5.00 0.15
C LEU A 397 18.01 -5.61 -1.21
N THR A 398 18.61 -6.75 -1.58
CA THR A 398 18.42 -7.45 -2.85
C THR A 398 17.95 -8.88 -2.60
N ASP A 399 17.23 -9.49 -3.55
CA ASP A 399 16.98 -10.92 -3.44
C ASP A 399 18.27 -11.68 -3.79
N SER A 400 18.75 -12.54 -2.90
CA SER A 400 20.06 -13.19 -3.06
C SER A 400 20.06 -14.65 -2.62
N THR A 401 20.79 -15.51 -3.33
CA THR A 401 20.94 -16.94 -3.00
C THR A 401 22.20 -17.17 -2.17
N VAL A 402 22.10 -18.01 -1.14
CA VAL A 402 23.24 -18.31 -0.27
C VAL A 402 24.14 -19.33 -0.95
N VAL A 403 25.35 -18.93 -1.32
CA VAL A 403 26.28 -19.78 -2.07
C VAL A 403 27.33 -20.41 -1.18
N HIS A 404 27.82 -19.68 -0.18
CA HIS A 404 28.82 -20.20 0.76
C HIS A 404 28.56 -19.65 2.17
N ILE A 405 28.75 -20.47 3.19
CA ILE A 405 28.61 -20.08 4.60
C ILE A 405 29.96 -20.35 5.26
N TYR A 406 30.57 -19.31 5.86
CA TYR A 406 31.84 -19.42 6.57
C TYR A 406 31.68 -19.87 8.02
N THR A 407 30.53 -19.55 8.62
CA THR A 407 30.21 -19.90 10.01
C THR A 407 29.48 -21.25 10.10
N PRO A 408 29.55 -21.96 11.25
CA PRO A 408 28.86 -23.24 11.42
C PRO A 408 27.34 -23.11 11.31
N THR A 409 26.79 -21.95 11.67
CA THR A 409 25.37 -21.61 11.53
C THR A 409 25.24 -20.21 10.92
N LEU A 410 24.20 -20.01 10.11
CA LEU A 410 23.78 -18.71 9.56
C LEU A 410 22.31 -18.53 9.96
N LYS A 411 21.99 -17.47 10.70
CA LYS A 411 20.60 -17.18 11.09
C LYS A 411 20.12 -15.89 10.44
N ALA A 412 18.87 -15.92 9.98
CA ALA A 412 18.19 -14.76 9.44
C ALA A 412 16.77 -14.65 10.00
N ILE A 413 16.28 -13.42 10.09
CA ILE A 413 14.89 -13.08 10.38
C ILE A 413 14.29 -12.50 9.09
N ASP A 414 13.17 -13.02 8.63
CA ASP A 414 12.46 -12.49 7.45
C ASP A 414 11.01 -12.17 7.80
N GLN A 415 10.82 -10.91 8.21
CA GLN A 415 9.53 -10.35 8.57
C GLN A 415 8.64 -10.07 7.35
N VAL A 416 9.21 -9.93 6.16
CA VAL A 416 8.49 -9.47 4.97
C VAL A 416 7.77 -10.63 4.30
N CYS A 417 8.45 -11.78 4.12
CA CYS A 417 7.85 -12.95 3.48
C CYS A 417 7.21 -13.91 4.47
N TYR A 418 7.87 -14.17 5.60
CA TYR A 418 7.41 -15.19 6.55
C TYR A 418 6.66 -14.60 7.75
N GLY A 419 6.83 -13.30 8.01
CA GLY A 419 6.17 -12.62 9.12
C GLY A 419 6.56 -13.17 10.49
N TRP A 420 7.70 -13.86 10.56
CA TRP A 420 8.27 -14.38 11.79
C TRP A 420 9.21 -13.34 12.39
N ASP A 421 9.11 -13.16 13.70
CA ASP A 421 10.10 -12.37 14.47
C ASP A 421 11.26 -13.25 14.97
N ASP A 422 11.15 -14.58 14.84
CA ASP A 422 12.17 -15.53 15.27
C ASP A 422 13.19 -15.81 14.15
N ALA A 423 14.46 -15.92 14.55
CA ALA A 423 15.54 -16.21 13.63
C ALA A 423 15.54 -17.69 13.24
N PHE A 424 15.53 -17.97 11.93
CA PHE A 424 15.62 -19.33 11.39
C PHE A 424 17.02 -19.60 10.82
N GLU A 425 17.41 -20.88 10.79
CA GLU A 425 18.69 -21.32 10.23
C GLU A 425 18.62 -21.40 8.71
N VAL A 426 19.57 -20.73 8.05
CA VAL A 426 19.63 -20.61 6.60
C VAL A 426 20.59 -21.65 6.02
N LYS A 427 20.10 -22.43 5.05
CA LYS A 427 20.89 -23.49 4.39
C LYS A 427 21.58 -22.98 3.12
N LYS A 428 22.69 -23.63 2.75
CA LYS A 428 23.35 -23.40 1.44
C LYS A 428 22.37 -23.71 0.30
N GLY A 429 22.29 -22.82 -0.68
CA GLY A 429 21.35 -22.89 -1.81
C GLY A 429 20.00 -22.23 -1.55
N GLN A 430 19.69 -21.82 -0.31
CA GLN A 430 18.45 -21.13 0.02
C GLN A 430 18.47 -19.68 -0.50
N THR A 431 17.35 -19.23 -1.05
CA THR A 431 17.15 -17.84 -1.50
C THR A 431 16.64 -17.00 -0.33
N LEU A 432 17.37 -15.94 0.01
CA LEU A 432 16.93 -14.89 0.95
C LEU A 432 16.33 -13.72 0.17
N LYS A 433 15.23 -13.17 0.68
CA LYS A 433 14.51 -12.06 0.07
C LYS A 433 14.94 -10.73 0.65
N SER A 434 14.81 -9.66 -0.14
CA SER A 434 15.06 -8.30 0.32
C SER A 434 14.20 -7.98 1.56
N GLY A 435 14.79 -7.42 2.60
CA GLY A 435 14.17 -7.16 3.89
C GLY A 435 14.56 -8.14 5.00
N ALA A 436 15.17 -9.28 4.65
CA ALA A 436 15.69 -10.22 5.64
C ALA A 436 16.89 -9.63 6.42
N ASP A 437 16.87 -9.81 7.73
CA ASP A 437 17.94 -9.42 8.65
C ASP A 437 18.80 -10.63 8.99
N ILE A 438 20.06 -10.60 8.57
CA ILE A 438 21.06 -11.61 8.96
C ILE A 438 21.55 -11.23 10.36
N THR A 439 21.17 -12.02 11.35
CA THR A 439 21.45 -11.76 12.77
C THR A 439 22.75 -12.41 13.24
N GLU A 440 23.09 -13.58 12.69
CA GLU A 440 24.28 -14.33 13.05
C GLU A 440 24.91 -14.97 11.81
N GLY A 441 26.23 -14.87 11.69
CA GLY A 441 27.00 -15.59 10.70
C GLY A 441 27.63 -14.73 9.59
N LYS A 442 28.43 -15.39 8.75
CA LYS A 442 29.10 -14.76 7.61
C LYS A 442 28.93 -15.64 6.38
N ALA A 443 28.47 -15.06 5.28
CA ALA A 443 28.12 -15.79 4.07
C ALA A 443 28.43 -15.01 2.80
N ILE A 444 28.58 -15.75 1.70
CA ILE A 444 28.59 -15.22 0.35
C ILE A 444 27.21 -15.44 -0.25
N LEU A 445 26.59 -14.35 -0.67
CA LEU A 445 25.33 -14.36 -1.39
C LEU A 445 25.57 -14.03 -2.86
N GLN A 446 24.83 -14.67 -3.75
CA GLN A 446 24.78 -14.31 -5.16
C GLN A 446 23.47 -13.56 -5.45
N ILE A 447 23.55 -12.41 -6.10
CA ILE A 447 22.38 -11.57 -6.36
C ILE A 447 21.50 -12.25 -7.40
N SER A 448 20.26 -12.52 -7.00
CA SER A 448 19.21 -13.07 -7.86
C SER A 448 18.43 -11.96 -8.56
N ASN A 449 17.94 -10.98 -7.78
CA ASN A 449 17.26 -9.78 -8.29
C ASN A 449 17.97 -8.53 -7.77
N THR A 450 18.14 -7.55 -8.65
CA THR A 450 18.73 -6.25 -8.30
C THR A 450 17.78 -5.41 -7.43
N ILE A 451 18.23 -4.26 -6.93
CA ILE A 451 17.42 -3.44 -6.01
C ILE A 451 16.08 -3.01 -6.60
N GLU A 452 16.05 -2.66 -7.89
CA GLU A 452 14.87 -2.20 -8.63
C GLU A 452 13.82 -3.31 -8.79
N ASP A 453 14.30 -4.55 -8.93
CA ASP A 453 13.48 -5.74 -9.13
C ASP A 453 13.25 -6.50 -7.79
N SER A 454 13.76 -5.97 -6.67
CA SER A 454 13.67 -6.61 -5.36
C SER A 454 12.24 -6.60 -4.83
N MET A 455 11.86 -7.63 -4.08
CA MET A 455 10.49 -7.78 -3.59
C MET A 455 10.06 -6.62 -2.68
N LEU A 456 10.93 -6.17 -1.78
CA LEU A 456 10.68 -5.08 -0.85
C LEU A 456 10.49 -3.75 -1.58
N PHE A 457 11.34 -3.47 -2.57
CA PHE A 457 11.22 -2.26 -3.39
C PHE A 457 9.91 -2.26 -4.17
N GLN A 458 9.54 -3.40 -4.77
CA GLN A 458 8.28 -3.54 -5.49
C GLN A 458 7.07 -3.39 -4.57
N ILE A 459 7.07 -3.97 -3.37
CA ILE A 459 6.02 -3.79 -2.37
C ILE A 459 5.86 -2.31 -2.02
N SER A 460 6.97 -1.62 -1.72
CA SER A 460 6.93 -0.20 -1.37
C SER A 460 6.44 0.67 -2.54
N LYS A 461 6.93 0.42 -3.76
CA LYS A 461 6.46 1.09 -4.98
C LYS A 461 4.95 0.93 -5.14
N GLN A 462 4.42 -0.29 -5.00
CA GLN A 462 2.99 -0.54 -5.11
C GLN A 462 2.17 0.10 -3.98
N LEU A 463 2.70 0.14 -2.76
CA LEU A 463 2.04 0.79 -1.63
C LEU A 463 1.98 2.32 -1.79
N ASN A 464 3.08 2.93 -2.25
CA ASN A 464 3.11 4.36 -2.59
C ASN A 464 2.11 4.67 -3.70
N ILE A 465 2.04 3.82 -4.72
CA ILE A 465 1.03 3.91 -5.77
C ILE A 465 -0.38 3.77 -5.17
N ALA A 466 -0.63 2.84 -4.26
CA ALA A 466 -1.95 2.65 -3.62
C ALA A 466 -2.40 3.85 -2.76
N GLN A 467 -1.47 4.43 -2.00
CA GLN A 467 -1.72 5.62 -1.17
C GLN A 467 -1.96 6.87 -2.01
N ASN A 468 -1.28 6.97 -3.16
CA ASN A 468 -1.40 8.09 -4.08
C ASN A 468 -2.54 7.92 -5.09
N ASN A 469 -2.95 6.68 -5.36
CA ASN A 469 -4.07 6.38 -6.22
C ASN A 469 -5.38 6.56 -5.44
N SER A 470 -5.82 7.81 -5.34
CA SER A 470 -7.23 8.12 -5.24
C SER A 470 -7.90 7.81 -6.59
N GLU A 471 -7.88 6.55 -7.03
CA GLU A 471 -8.71 6.12 -8.17
C GLU A 471 -10.16 6.31 -7.74
N SER A 472 -10.69 7.47 -8.11
CA SER A 472 -12.10 7.76 -8.09
C SER A 472 -12.72 6.92 -9.20
N THR A 473 -13.15 5.71 -8.85
CA THR A 473 -14.22 5.03 -9.59
C THR A 473 -15.33 6.05 -9.82
N GLU A 474 -15.75 6.26 -11.07
CA GLU A 474 -16.73 7.29 -11.45
C GLU A 474 -18.05 7.19 -10.65
N ASN A 475 -18.31 6.03 -10.03
CA ASN A 475 -19.54 5.66 -9.33
C ASN A 475 -19.35 5.32 -7.83
N GLY A 476 -18.23 5.71 -7.21
CA GLY A 476 -17.92 5.41 -5.79
C GLY A 476 -18.40 6.45 -4.76
N ILE A 477 -18.34 6.11 -3.46
CA ILE A 477 -18.68 7.03 -2.35
C ILE A 477 -17.73 8.23 -2.37
N ALA A 478 -16.45 8.01 -2.68
CA ALA A 478 -15.46 9.06 -2.84
C ALA A 478 -15.78 10.03 -4.02
N ALA A 479 -16.40 9.54 -5.09
CA ALA A 479 -16.78 10.35 -6.24
C ALA A 479 -18.02 11.21 -5.96
N LEU A 480 -19.04 10.64 -5.29
CA LEU A 480 -20.20 11.40 -4.80
C LEU A 480 -19.75 12.51 -3.85
N PHE A 481 -18.85 12.17 -2.93
CA PHE A 481 -18.28 13.11 -1.99
C PHE A 481 -17.58 14.29 -2.68
N LYS A 482 -16.76 14.02 -3.71
CA LYS A 482 -16.07 15.05 -4.50
C LYS A 482 -17.07 16.02 -5.15
N LYS A 483 -18.19 15.50 -5.69
CA LYS A 483 -19.27 16.32 -6.27
C LYS A 483 -19.97 17.18 -5.21
N VAL A 484 -20.21 16.63 -4.03
CA VAL A 484 -20.84 17.36 -2.90
C VAL A 484 -19.94 18.49 -2.43
N SER A 485 -18.66 18.21 -2.15
CA SER A 485 -17.70 19.22 -1.65
C SER A 485 -17.52 20.40 -2.60
N GLU A 486 -17.59 20.19 -3.93
CA GLU A 486 -17.46 21.24 -4.94
C GLU A 486 -18.62 22.25 -4.92
N HIS A 487 -19.84 21.79 -4.65
CA HIS A 487 -21.03 22.64 -4.62
C HIS A 487 -21.29 23.23 -3.23
N PHE A 488 -20.86 22.52 -2.19
CA PHE A 488 -21.14 22.84 -0.80
C PHE A 488 -20.68 24.26 -0.40
N VAL A 489 -19.45 24.66 -0.76
CA VAL A 489 -18.91 25.99 -0.41
C VAL A 489 -19.74 27.12 -1.04
N LYS A 490 -20.19 26.95 -2.29
CA LYS A 490 -21.03 27.94 -2.98
C LYS A 490 -22.40 28.09 -2.32
N VAL A 491 -22.99 26.96 -1.91
CA VAL A 491 -24.28 26.93 -1.21
C VAL A 491 -24.17 27.62 0.15
N ILE A 492 -23.08 27.41 0.91
CA ILE A 492 -22.88 28.08 2.20
C ILE A 492 -22.78 29.59 2.04
N ILE A 493 -22.00 30.07 1.07
CA ILE A 493 -21.87 31.51 0.82
C ILE A 493 -23.24 32.10 0.49
N PHE A 494 -24.03 31.41 -0.34
CA PHE A 494 -25.40 31.82 -0.65
C PHE A 494 -26.29 31.87 0.60
N ILE A 495 -26.26 30.84 1.46
CA ILE A 495 -27.01 30.81 2.73
C ILE A 495 -26.57 31.93 3.67
N ALA A 496 -25.27 32.21 3.78
CA ALA A 496 -24.75 33.30 4.60
C ALA A 496 -25.31 34.65 4.14
N PHE A 497 -25.25 34.94 2.84
CA PHE A 497 -25.83 36.17 2.27
C PHE A 497 -27.35 36.24 2.47
N LEU A 498 -28.05 35.12 2.32
CA LEU A 498 -29.49 35.06 2.56
C LEU A 498 -29.81 35.37 4.03
N SER A 499 -29.04 34.82 4.96
CA SER A 499 -29.14 35.11 6.40
C SER A 499 -28.93 36.60 6.68
N LEU A 500 -27.90 37.21 6.10
CA LEU A 500 -27.63 38.64 6.22
C LEU A 500 -28.84 39.48 5.77
N ILE A 501 -29.39 39.18 4.59
CA ILE A 501 -30.51 39.93 4.00
C ILE A 501 -31.78 39.78 4.86
N ILE A 502 -32.11 38.55 5.28
CA ILE A 502 -33.31 38.29 6.09
C ILE A 502 -33.24 39.07 7.40
N TRP A 503 -32.11 39.03 8.11
CA TRP A 503 -31.95 39.74 9.38
C TRP A 503 -31.98 41.27 9.20
N CYS A 504 -31.37 41.80 8.14
CA CYS A 504 -31.50 43.23 7.82
C CYS A 504 -32.97 43.63 7.60
N ILE A 505 -33.77 42.81 6.91
CA ILE A 505 -35.19 43.09 6.66
C ILE A 505 -36.02 43.00 7.96
N LEU A 506 -35.77 41.98 8.78
CA LEU A 506 -36.49 41.79 10.05
C LEU A 506 -36.27 42.94 11.03
N ILE A 507 -35.03 43.45 11.11
CA ILE A 507 -34.70 44.61 11.94
C ILE A 507 -35.27 45.89 11.33
N ALA A 508 -35.17 46.09 10.01
CA ALA A 508 -35.71 47.27 9.34
C ALA A 508 -37.25 47.37 9.38
N THR A 509 -37.94 46.26 9.64
CA THR A 509 -39.42 46.20 9.75
C THR A 509 -39.90 46.17 11.21
N ASP A 510 -39.00 46.44 12.18
CA ASP A 510 -39.26 46.40 13.64
C ASP A 510 -39.90 45.08 14.13
N SER A 511 -39.77 44.00 13.36
CA SER A 511 -40.34 42.69 13.70
C SER A 511 -39.51 41.96 14.76
N TYR A 512 -38.27 42.38 14.95
CA TYR A 512 -37.36 41.89 15.98
C TYR A 512 -36.50 43.05 16.49
N THR A 513 -36.68 43.42 17.76
CA THR A 513 -35.87 44.43 18.43
C THR A 513 -34.66 43.76 19.08
N VAL A 514 -33.46 44.20 18.72
CA VAL A 514 -32.22 43.71 19.33
C VAL A 514 -31.85 44.67 20.46
N ASP A 515 -31.88 44.19 21.69
CA ASP A 515 -31.43 44.97 22.85
C ASP A 515 -29.89 45.02 22.89
N ASN A 516 -29.32 46.21 23.08
CA ASN A 516 -27.89 46.46 23.33
C ASN A 516 -26.88 46.22 22.19
N TYR A 517 -27.31 46.12 20.93
CA TYR A 517 -26.39 45.97 19.79
C TYR A 517 -26.64 47.02 18.71
N CYS A 518 -25.57 47.46 18.04
CA CYS A 518 -25.69 48.17 16.76
C CYS A 518 -26.51 47.33 15.76
N VAL A 519 -27.48 47.97 15.10
CA VAL A 519 -28.40 47.38 14.09
C VAL A 519 -27.67 46.54 13.02
N TRP A 520 -26.46 46.94 12.65
CA TRP A 520 -25.66 46.28 11.62
C TRP A 520 -24.77 45.15 12.15
N CYS A 521 -24.42 45.17 13.44
CA CYS A 521 -23.55 44.15 14.05
C CYS A 521 -24.22 42.79 14.04
N PHE A 522 -25.51 42.74 14.40
CA PHE A 522 -26.23 41.47 14.55
C PHE A 522 -26.34 40.69 13.23
N PRO A 523 -26.82 41.26 12.09
CA PRO A 523 -26.87 40.53 10.82
C PRO A 523 -25.50 40.05 10.33
N ILE A 524 -24.45 40.85 10.55
CA ILE A 524 -23.10 40.53 10.08
C ILE A 524 -22.46 39.45 10.96
N GLU A 525 -22.74 39.45 12.26
CA GLU A 525 -22.33 38.36 13.14
C GLU A 525 -22.94 37.03 12.67
N ARG A 526 -24.25 36.97 12.35
CA ARG A 526 -24.88 35.76 11.82
C ARG A 526 -24.26 35.33 10.48
N PHE A 527 -23.97 36.30 9.60
CA PHE A 527 -23.26 36.04 8.35
C PHE A 527 -21.89 35.38 8.59
N ILE A 528 -21.09 35.92 9.50
CA ILE A 528 -19.77 35.38 9.85
C ILE A 528 -19.91 33.98 10.50
N SER A 529 -20.86 33.82 11.43
CA SER A 529 -21.13 32.54 12.09
C SER A 529 -21.44 31.44 11.08
N VAL A 530 -22.29 31.68 10.09
CA VAL A 530 -22.62 30.70 9.04
C VAL A 530 -21.38 30.31 8.23
N LEU A 531 -20.55 31.28 7.83
CA LEU A 531 -19.34 31.01 7.04
C LEU A 531 -18.34 30.12 7.79
N VAL A 532 -18.16 30.38 9.08
CA VAL A 532 -17.18 29.67 9.92
C VAL A 532 -17.72 28.31 10.36
N ALA A 533 -18.99 28.22 10.77
CA ALA A 533 -19.60 26.98 11.27
C ALA A 533 -19.59 25.86 10.24
N SER A 534 -19.68 26.21 8.96
CA SER A 534 -19.98 25.29 7.87
C SER A 534 -18.75 24.67 7.19
N CYS A 535 -17.53 24.76 7.74
CA CYS A 535 -16.38 24.20 7.03
C CYS A 535 -16.56 22.69 6.76
N PRO A 536 -16.41 22.22 5.51
CA PRO A 536 -16.41 20.78 5.18
C PRO A 536 -15.12 20.04 5.58
N CYS A 537 -14.40 20.52 6.59
CA CYS A 537 -13.10 20.02 6.99
C CYS A 537 -13.15 18.55 7.45
N ALA A 538 -14.03 18.27 8.42
CA ALA A 538 -14.29 16.93 8.93
C ALA A 538 -14.75 15.98 7.81
N LEU A 539 -15.62 16.51 6.93
CA LEU A 539 -16.16 15.81 5.78
C LEU A 539 -14.99 15.34 4.88
N GLY A 540 -14.02 16.22 4.56
CA GLY A 540 -12.87 15.92 3.69
C GLY A 540 -11.90 14.86 4.24
N LEU A 541 -11.88 14.65 5.56
CA LEU A 541 -11.04 13.67 6.23
C LEU A 541 -11.74 12.34 6.49
N ALA A 542 -13.07 12.33 6.51
CA ALA A 542 -13.88 11.19 6.95
C ALA A 542 -13.49 9.86 6.26
N ILE A 543 -13.24 9.89 4.94
CA ILE A 543 -12.88 8.70 4.15
C ILE A 543 -11.37 8.44 4.18
N PRO A 544 -10.49 9.41 3.82
CA PRO A 544 -9.05 9.14 3.73
C PRO A 544 -8.44 8.69 5.06
N SER A 545 -8.89 9.25 6.19
CA SER A 545 -8.38 8.87 7.52
C SER A 545 -8.64 7.40 7.84
N VAL A 546 -9.84 6.89 7.54
CA VAL A 546 -10.19 5.48 7.79
C VAL A 546 -9.43 4.55 6.83
N ILE A 547 -9.32 4.91 5.55
CA ILE A 547 -8.59 4.12 4.57
C ILE A 547 -7.14 3.93 4.99
N VAL A 548 -6.42 5.00 5.35
CA VAL A 548 -5.00 4.89 5.73
C VAL A 548 -4.82 4.04 6.99
N VAL A 549 -5.67 4.21 8.00
CA VAL A 549 -5.64 3.35 9.20
C VAL A 549 -5.90 1.89 8.84
N THR A 550 -6.83 1.63 7.93
CA THR A 550 -7.17 0.26 7.48
C THR A 550 -6.03 -0.36 6.69
N LEU A 551 -5.41 0.37 5.76
CA LEU A 551 -4.25 -0.08 5.00
C LEU A 551 -3.09 -0.45 5.93
N ASN A 552 -2.83 0.38 6.95
CA ASN A 552 -1.80 0.11 7.94
C ASN A 552 -2.12 -1.14 8.77
N MET A 553 -3.40 -1.36 9.12
CA MET A 553 -3.83 -2.55 9.86
C MET A 553 -3.77 -3.83 9.00
N ALA A 554 -4.09 -3.73 7.71
CA ALA A 554 -3.93 -4.83 6.75
C ALA A 554 -2.44 -5.20 6.60
N MET A 555 -1.56 -4.21 6.42
CA MET A 555 -0.12 -4.42 6.31
C MET A 555 0.49 -5.06 7.56
N LYS A 556 0.09 -4.63 8.76
CA LYS A 556 0.48 -5.27 10.04
C LYS A 556 0.07 -6.75 10.12
N ASN A 557 -0.93 -7.16 9.35
CA ASN A 557 -1.40 -8.53 9.25
C ASN A 557 -0.91 -9.20 7.95
N SER A 558 0.15 -8.70 7.33
CA SER A 558 0.77 -9.24 6.12
C SER A 558 -0.15 -9.22 4.88
N ILE A 559 -1.02 -8.22 4.77
CA ILE A 559 -1.91 -8.01 3.62
C ILE A 559 -1.66 -6.64 2.99
N LEU A 560 -1.24 -6.65 1.74
CA LEU A 560 -1.05 -5.45 0.92
C LEU A 560 -2.28 -5.23 0.04
N ILE A 561 -2.95 -4.09 0.20
CA ILE A 561 -4.04 -3.65 -0.67
C ILE A 561 -3.47 -2.62 -1.64
N LYS A 562 -3.47 -2.94 -2.95
CA LYS A 562 -2.86 -2.08 -3.99
C LYS A 562 -3.81 -1.04 -4.56
N LYS A 563 -5.12 -1.29 -4.50
CA LYS A 563 -6.14 -0.38 -5.07
C LYS A 563 -7.18 -0.01 -4.03
N ASN A 564 -7.47 1.28 -3.91
CA ASN A 564 -8.53 1.77 -3.03
C ASN A 564 -9.93 1.31 -3.47
N SER A 565 -10.11 0.91 -4.73
CA SER A 565 -11.37 0.34 -5.23
C SER A 565 -11.76 -0.98 -4.54
N VAL A 566 -10.81 -1.67 -3.91
CA VAL A 566 -11.06 -2.89 -3.10
C VAL A 566 -12.06 -2.61 -1.97
N PHE A 567 -12.00 -1.44 -1.32
CA PHE A 567 -12.88 -1.09 -0.21
C PHE A 567 -14.37 -1.05 -0.60
N GLU A 568 -14.65 -0.73 -1.87
CA GLU A 568 -16.00 -0.70 -2.45
C GLU A 568 -16.39 -2.05 -3.06
N LYS A 569 -15.48 -2.66 -3.81
CA LYS A 569 -15.72 -3.91 -4.55
C LYS A 569 -15.89 -5.11 -3.64
N ILE A 570 -15.16 -5.19 -2.51
CA ILE A 570 -15.18 -6.40 -1.67
C ILE A 570 -16.56 -6.70 -1.08
N LYS A 571 -17.38 -5.67 -0.87
CA LYS A 571 -18.78 -5.83 -0.45
C LYS A 571 -19.66 -6.48 -1.52
N LYS A 572 -19.34 -6.24 -2.79
CA LYS A 572 -20.09 -6.76 -3.94
C LYS A 572 -19.72 -8.20 -4.28
N VAL A 573 -18.54 -8.67 -3.87
CA VAL A 573 -18.08 -10.04 -4.12
C VAL A 573 -19.09 -11.03 -3.56
N GLN A 574 -19.60 -11.91 -4.42
CA GLN A 574 -20.55 -12.98 -4.06
C GLN A 574 -19.89 -14.35 -4.14
N ALA A 575 -18.99 -14.54 -5.12
CA ALA A 575 -18.28 -15.79 -5.34
C ALA A 575 -16.77 -15.62 -5.08
N ILE A 576 -16.16 -16.61 -4.43
CA ILE A 576 -14.72 -16.71 -4.22
C ILE A 576 -14.23 -17.95 -4.94
N ILE A 577 -13.27 -17.77 -5.84
CA ILE A 577 -12.63 -18.84 -6.57
C ILE A 577 -11.23 -19.03 -6.01
N PHE A 578 -10.94 -20.26 -5.57
CA PHE A 578 -9.61 -20.67 -5.18
C PHE A 578 -8.95 -21.43 -6.32
N ASP A 579 -7.71 -21.09 -6.64
CA ASP A 579 -6.82 -22.03 -7.30
C ASP A 579 -6.50 -23.18 -6.31
N LYS A 580 -6.29 -24.38 -6.83
CA LYS A 580 -5.96 -25.53 -5.97
C LYS A 580 -4.50 -25.46 -5.51
N THR A 581 -3.58 -25.53 -6.45
CA THR A 581 -2.15 -25.71 -6.19
C THR A 581 -1.55 -24.43 -5.68
N GLY A 582 -0.75 -24.48 -4.61
CA GLY A 582 -0.06 -23.32 -4.04
C GLY A 582 -0.95 -22.34 -3.26
N THR A 583 -2.27 -22.43 -3.43
CA THR A 583 -3.27 -21.64 -2.71
C THR A 583 -3.91 -22.45 -1.57
N LEU A 584 -4.77 -23.44 -1.89
CA LEU A 584 -5.38 -24.32 -0.87
C LEU A 584 -4.42 -25.43 -0.42
N PHE A 585 -3.54 -25.87 -1.32
CA PHE A 585 -2.53 -26.88 -1.08
C PHE A 585 -1.15 -26.24 -1.01
N THR A 586 -0.32 -26.68 -0.06
CA THR A 586 1.12 -26.45 -0.12
C THR A 586 1.72 -27.29 -1.26
N LYS A 587 2.93 -26.93 -1.71
CA LYS A 587 3.66 -27.82 -2.62
C LYS A 587 4.04 -29.10 -1.86
N ALA A 588 4.02 -30.23 -2.55
CA ALA A 588 4.49 -31.48 -1.97
C ALA A 588 5.95 -31.34 -1.54
N GLU A 589 6.21 -31.54 -0.25
CA GLU A 589 7.57 -31.50 0.33
C GLU A 589 8.14 -32.89 0.57
N LYS A 590 7.30 -33.94 0.47
CA LYS A 590 7.70 -35.30 0.76
C LYS A 590 7.03 -36.29 -0.18
N ILE A 591 7.72 -37.41 -0.38
CA ILE A 591 7.22 -38.57 -1.11
C ILE A 591 6.62 -39.55 -0.11
N ASP A 592 5.32 -39.83 -0.24
CA ASP A 592 4.61 -40.72 0.68
C ASP A 592 4.90 -42.20 0.38
N TYR A 593 4.76 -42.61 -0.88
CA TYR A 593 5.00 -44.00 -1.28
C TYR A 593 5.88 -44.10 -2.52
N PHE A 594 6.79 -45.07 -2.48
CA PHE A 594 7.60 -45.51 -3.61
C PHE A 594 7.39 -47.00 -3.80
N HIS A 595 6.89 -47.40 -4.98
CA HIS A 595 6.73 -48.81 -5.34
C HIS A 595 7.66 -49.16 -6.49
N ASN A 596 8.47 -50.19 -6.28
CA ASN A 596 9.38 -50.73 -7.30
C ASN A 596 8.71 -51.92 -8.00
N TYR A 597 8.49 -51.80 -9.31
CA TYR A 597 7.88 -52.82 -10.16
C TYR A 597 8.91 -53.59 -11.01
N SER A 598 10.21 -53.35 -10.81
CA SER A 598 11.27 -53.94 -11.63
C SER A 598 11.57 -55.41 -11.32
N ASN A 599 10.84 -56.06 -10.42
CA ASN A 599 10.98 -57.49 -10.06
C ASN A 599 12.44 -57.91 -9.78
N GLY A 600 13.23 -57.04 -9.15
CA GLY A 600 14.63 -57.29 -8.79
C GLY A 600 15.67 -56.96 -9.87
N VAL A 601 15.26 -56.47 -11.05
CA VAL A 601 16.19 -56.03 -12.12
C VAL A 601 16.91 -54.74 -11.72
N TYR A 602 16.21 -53.81 -11.07
CA TYR A 602 16.77 -52.57 -10.55
C TYR A 602 16.50 -52.44 -9.05
N SER A 603 17.55 -52.18 -8.26
CA SER A 603 17.37 -51.87 -6.84
C SER A 603 16.71 -50.50 -6.67
N ASP A 604 16.04 -50.27 -5.54
CA ASP A 604 15.47 -48.96 -5.19
C ASP A 604 16.53 -47.85 -5.30
N GLN A 605 17.74 -48.13 -4.81
CA GLN A 605 18.85 -47.18 -4.85
C GLN A 605 19.31 -46.87 -6.28
N SER A 606 19.28 -47.85 -7.18
CA SER A 606 19.59 -47.63 -8.60
C SER A 606 18.56 -46.76 -9.28
N LEU A 607 17.26 -46.95 -8.98
CA LEU A 607 16.18 -46.16 -9.53
C LEU A 607 16.24 -44.70 -9.05
N TRP A 608 16.52 -44.48 -7.76
CA TRP A 608 16.70 -43.13 -7.21
C TRP A 608 17.91 -42.41 -7.78
N GLN A 609 19.02 -43.12 -8.05
CA GLN A 609 20.18 -42.54 -8.76
C GLN A 609 19.82 -42.11 -10.19
N ILE A 610 19.04 -42.92 -10.92
CA ILE A 610 18.57 -42.59 -12.27
C ILE A 610 17.71 -41.32 -12.23
N ILE A 611 16.75 -41.24 -11.30
CA ILE A 611 15.88 -40.06 -11.11
C ILE A 611 16.73 -38.82 -10.77
N GLN A 612 17.69 -38.96 -9.86
CA GLN A 612 18.56 -37.86 -9.43
C GLN A 612 19.34 -37.22 -10.59
N ILE A 613 19.88 -38.05 -11.50
CA ILE A 613 20.69 -37.57 -12.63
C ILE A 613 19.82 -36.81 -13.63
N ILE A 614 18.62 -37.32 -13.90
CA ILE A 614 17.69 -36.72 -14.87
C ILE A 614 17.16 -35.39 -14.31
N GLU A 615 16.68 -35.38 -13.07
CA GLU A 615 15.95 -34.24 -12.47
C GLU A 615 16.86 -33.07 -12.04
N LYS A 616 18.17 -33.28 -11.94
CA LYS A 616 19.13 -32.26 -11.48
C LYS A 616 19.11 -30.97 -12.30
N ASP A 617 19.01 -31.08 -13.61
CA ASP A 617 19.11 -29.94 -14.53
C ASP A 617 17.72 -29.39 -14.95
N ILE A 618 16.64 -29.95 -14.39
CA ILE A 618 15.27 -29.64 -14.77
C ILE A 618 14.66 -28.64 -13.78
N LYS A 619 14.22 -27.51 -14.32
CA LYS A 619 13.56 -26.45 -13.54
C LYS A 619 12.06 -26.74 -13.40
N HIS A 620 11.71 -27.77 -12.61
CA HIS A 620 10.33 -28.10 -12.29
C HIS A 620 10.16 -28.38 -10.79
N PRO A 621 9.09 -27.91 -10.11
CA PRO A 621 8.92 -28.13 -8.66
C PRO A 621 8.93 -29.60 -8.23
N LEU A 622 8.36 -30.50 -9.06
CA LEU A 622 8.44 -31.94 -8.81
C LEU A 622 9.85 -32.50 -9.06
N ALA A 623 10.60 -31.95 -10.02
CA ALA A 623 11.99 -32.34 -10.27
C ALA A 623 12.87 -32.00 -9.07
N ASP A 624 12.72 -30.80 -8.52
CA ASP A 624 13.42 -30.36 -7.31
C ASP A 624 13.09 -31.27 -6.11
N LEU A 625 11.81 -31.64 -5.92
CA LEU A 625 11.39 -32.56 -4.87
C LEU A 625 12.04 -33.95 -5.03
N LEU A 626 11.96 -34.53 -6.23
CA LEU A 626 12.55 -35.83 -6.55
C LEU A 626 14.07 -35.81 -6.36
N TYR A 627 14.72 -34.72 -6.77
CA TYR A 627 16.16 -34.52 -6.59
C TYR A 627 16.51 -34.43 -5.09
N GLN A 628 15.82 -33.60 -4.31
CA GLN A 628 16.07 -33.48 -2.87
C GLN A 628 15.88 -34.82 -2.15
N GLU A 629 14.85 -35.58 -2.50
CA GLU A 629 14.57 -36.86 -1.85
C GLU A 629 15.56 -37.95 -2.25
N SER A 630 16.07 -37.92 -3.49
CA SER A 630 17.17 -38.78 -3.90
C SER A 630 18.48 -38.49 -3.13
N VAL A 631 18.76 -37.21 -2.85
CA VAL A 631 19.91 -36.78 -2.05
C VAL A 631 19.75 -37.22 -0.59
N ALA A 632 18.55 -37.06 -0.01
CA ALA A 632 18.26 -37.47 1.36
C ALA A 632 18.40 -39.00 1.56
N ARG A 633 18.10 -39.79 0.53
CA ARG A 633 18.29 -41.25 0.53
C ARG A 633 19.75 -41.69 0.31
N GLY A 634 20.70 -40.77 0.25
CA GLY A 634 22.13 -41.06 0.15
C GLY A 634 22.61 -41.45 -1.25
N CYS A 635 21.91 -41.03 -2.31
CA CYS A 635 22.36 -41.26 -3.68
C CYS A 635 23.48 -40.25 -4.03
N ASN A 636 24.70 -40.74 -4.26
CA ASN A 636 25.85 -39.92 -4.64
C ASN A 636 25.99 -39.83 -6.17
N VAL A 637 25.77 -38.64 -6.73
CA VAL A 637 25.93 -38.34 -8.17
C VAL A 637 27.37 -38.56 -8.67
N PHE A 638 28.37 -38.38 -7.78
CA PHE A 638 29.79 -38.48 -8.15
C PHE A 638 30.32 -39.92 -8.23
N GLN A 639 29.54 -40.91 -7.78
CA GLN A 639 29.78 -42.34 -7.96
C GLN A 639 28.65 -42.99 -8.76
N ALA A 640 28.00 -42.23 -9.64
CA ALA A 640 26.87 -42.72 -10.42
C ALA A 640 27.32 -43.77 -11.44
N ASP A 641 26.64 -44.92 -11.42
CA ASP A 641 26.81 -46.00 -12.41
C ASP A 641 26.29 -45.60 -13.79
N TYR A 642 25.61 -44.46 -13.91
CA TYR A 642 24.95 -43.98 -15.12
C TYR A 642 25.43 -42.58 -15.50
N LYS A 643 25.53 -42.30 -16.80
CA LYS A 643 25.81 -40.96 -17.35
C LYS A 643 24.71 -40.55 -18.32
N MET A 644 24.29 -39.27 -18.30
CA MET A 644 23.41 -38.74 -19.34
C MET A 644 24.12 -38.69 -20.69
N VAL A 645 23.46 -39.21 -21.72
CA VAL A 645 23.93 -39.17 -23.11
C VAL A 645 23.56 -37.84 -23.76
N ASP A 646 22.35 -37.34 -23.48
CA ASP A 646 21.84 -36.07 -24.00
C ASP A 646 20.96 -35.37 -22.92
N ARG A 647 20.61 -34.10 -23.16
CA ARG A 647 19.72 -33.35 -22.29
C ARG A 647 18.33 -34.00 -22.24
N PRO A 648 17.70 -34.06 -21.05
CA PRO A 648 16.35 -34.59 -20.93
C PRO A 648 15.38 -33.72 -21.72
N THR A 649 14.49 -34.36 -22.48
CA THR A 649 13.41 -33.70 -23.20
C THR A 649 12.21 -33.59 -22.28
N PHE A 650 11.74 -32.35 -22.07
CA PHE A 650 10.57 -32.06 -21.26
C PHE A 650 9.40 -31.66 -22.15
N ASP A 651 8.31 -32.43 -22.08
CA ASP A 651 7.11 -32.21 -22.89
C ASP A 651 6.17 -31.12 -22.29
N GLY A 652 6.57 -30.47 -21.19
CA GLY A 652 5.83 -29.39 -20.55
C GLY A 652 4.54 -29.79 -19.83
N LYS A 653 3.88 -30.87 -20.27
CA LYS A 653 2.56 -31.33 -19.78
C LYS A 653 2.53 -32.78 -19.31
N ASN A 654 3.26 -33.69 -19.96
CA ASN A 654 3.13 -35.13 -19.74
C ASN A 654 4.28 -35.74 -18.92
N GLY A 655 5.49 -35.20 -19.07
CA GLY A 655 6.67 -35.60 -18.30
C GLY A 655 7.97 -35.44 -19.07
N LEU A 656 8.93 -36.30 -18.75
CA LEU A 656 10.33 -36.24 -19.12
C LEU A 656 10.76 -37.51 -19.83
N SER A 657 11.61 -37.37 -20.84
CA SER A 657 12.29 -38.48 -21.51
C SER A 657 13.78 -38.22 -21.56
N ALA A 658 14.59 -39.21 -21.18
CA ALA A 658 16.04 -39.11 -21.12
C ALA A 658 16.72 -40.41 -21.61
N LEU A 659 17.92 -40.26 -22.14
CA LEU A 659 18.78 -41.37 -22.53
C LEU A 659 19.99 -41.43 -21.60
N LEU A 660 20.14 -42.56 -20.90
CA LEU A 660 21.23 -42.81 -19.96
C LEU A 660 22.17 -43.92 -20.49
N TYR A 661 23.46 -43.82 -20.19
CA TYR A 661 24.46 -44.84 -20.48
C TYR A 661 24.92 -45.50 -19.18
N ASP A 662 24.86 -46.83 -19.11
CA ASP A 662 25.34 -47.62 -17.96
C ASP A 662 26.86 -47.84 -18.06
N THR A 663 27.60 -47.19 -17.16
CA THR A 663 29.07 -47.24 -17.10
C THR A 663 29.63 -48.53 -16.47
N LYS A 664 28.83 -49.28 -15.71
CA LYS A 664 29.28 -50.53 -15.07
C LYS A 664 29.10 -51.74 -15.98
N ARG A 665 27.99 -51.81 -16.71
CA ARG A 665 27.66 -52.98 -17.55
C ARG A 665 28.06 -52.84 -19.02
N ASN A 666 28.64 -51.70 -19.42
CA ASN A 666 29.01 -51.41 -20.82
C ASN A 666 27.88 -51.77 -21.80
N SER A 667 26.65 -51.47 -21.38
CA SER A 667 25.42 -51.88 -22.04
C SER A 667 24.82 -50.72 -22.83
N ALA A 668 23.91 -51.05 -23.75
CA ALA A 668 23.21 -50.10 -24.61
C ALA A 668 22.53 -48.96 -23.83
N SER A 669 22.28 -47.84 -24.52
CA SER A 669 21.56 -46.69 -23.98
C SER A 669 20.21 -47.09 -23.40
N LEU A 670 19.95 -46.71 -22.15
CA LEU A 670 18.70 -46.88 -21.43
C LEU A 670 17.77 -45.71 -21.74
N GLU A 671 16.60 -45.99 -22.32
CA GLU A 671 15.54 -45.00 -22.50
C GLU A 671 14.72 -44.92 -21.21
N VAL A 672 14.80 -43.79 -20.51
CA VAL A 672 14.07 -43.56 -19.26
C VAL A 672 12.99 -42.51 -19.49
N LYS A 673 11.76 -42.79 -19.05
CA LYS A 673 10.65 -41.82 -19.06
C LYS A 673 10.05 -41.69 -17.68
N ILE A 674 9.85 -40.45 -17.23
CA ILE A 674 9.26 -40.11 -15.93
C ILE A 674 8.06 -39.19 -16.19
N GLY A 675 6.86 -39.58 -15.79
CA GLY A 675 5.68 -38.74 -16.06
C GLY A 675 4.35 -39.33 -15.63
N ASN A 676 3.27 -38.72 -16.12
CA ASN A 676 1.91 -39.13 -15.81
C ASN A 676 1.47 -40.37 -16.64
N VAL A 677 0.27 -40.89 -16.36
CA VAL A 677 -0.31 -42.04 -17.09
C VAL A 677 -0.45 -41.75 -18.60
N LYS A 678 -0.74 -40.49 -18.98
CA LYS A 678 -0.85 -40.09 -20.41
C LYS A 678 0.48 -40.29 -21.15
N LEU A 679 1.62 -39.92 -20.56
CA LEU A 679 2.94 -40.16 -21.14
C LEU A 679 3.20 -41.66 -21.37
N MET A 680 2.77 -42.49 -20.41
CA MET A 680 2.97 -43.94 -20.46
C MET A 680 2.16 -44.59 -21.60
N THR A 681 0.90 -44.18 -21.74
CA THR A 681 0.03 -44.64 -22.84
C THR A 681 0.51 -44.17 -24.22
N GLN A 682 0.93 -42.91 -24.35
CA GLN A 682 1.48 -42.37 -25.61
C GLN A 682 2.79 -43.06 -26.02
N SER A 683 3.59 -43.46 -25.04
CA SER A 683 4.88 -44.14 -25.27
C SER A 683 4.75 -45.65 -25.48
N GLN A 684 3.52 -46.19 -25.51
CA GLN A 684 3.23 -47.63 -25.65
C GLN A 684 3.98 -48.49 -24.61
N ILE A 685 3.97 -48.05 -23.35
CA ILE A 685 4.65 -48.75 -22.25
C ILE A 685 3.74 -49.86 -21.73
N THR A 686 4.29 -51.06 -21.57
CA THR A 686 3.53 -52.22 -21.09
C THR A 686 3.33 -52.12 -19.59
N ILE A 687 2.08 -51.92 -19.14
CA ILE A 687 1.67 -51.95 -17.73
C ILE A 687 0.93 -53.26 -17.50
N GLN A 688 1.35 -54.06 -16.50
CA GLN A 688 0.65 -55.28 -16.12
C GLN A 688 -0.68 -54.95 -15.43
N GLU A 689 -1.72 -55.76 -15.64
CA GLU A 689 -3.08 -55.51 -15.12
C GLU A 689 -3.12 -55.32 -13.59
N GLU A 690 -2.32 -56.09 -12.84
CA GLU A 690 -2.23 -55.95 -11.37
C GLU A 690 -1.70 -54.57 -10.94
N ASN A 691 -0.67 -54.06 -11.63
CA ASN A 691 -0.09 -52.75 -11.34
C ASN A 691 -1.04 -51.62 -11.75
N GLN A 692 -1.80 -51.81 -12.83
CA GLN A 692 -2.76 -50.83 -13.30
C GLN A 692 -3.93 -50.64 -12.33
N LEU A 693 -4.46 -51.74 -11.76
CA LEU A 693 -5.49 -51.66 -10.72
C LEU A 693 -5.03 -50.89 -9.48
N GLN A 694 -3.76 -51.06 -9.08
CA GLN A 694 -3.19 -50.34 -7.95
C GLN A 694 -3.02 -48.83 -8.25
N ILE A 695 -2.53 -48.48 -9.44
CA ILE A 695 -2.39 -47.09 -9.88
C ILE A 695 -3.75 -46.40 -9.95
N ASP A 696 -4.75 -47.07 -10.52
CA ASP A 696 -6.13 -46.55 -10.62
C ASP A 696 -6.78 -46.36 -9.24
N ALA A 697 -6.46 -47.23 -8.27
CA ALA A 697 -6.91 -47.07 -6.89
C ALA A 697 -6.30 -45.82 -6.23
N TYR A 698 -5.00 -45.57 -6.43
CA TYR A 698 -4.35 -44.35 -5.94
C TYR A 698 -4.93 -43.10 -6.60
N LEU A 699 -5.18 -43.11 -7.91
CA LEU A 699 -5.79 -41.98 -8.62
C LEU A 699 -7.22 -41.69 -8.13
N LYS A 700 -8.01 -42.73 -7.84
CA LYS A 700 -9.37 -42.61 -7.28
C LYS A 700 -9.41 -42.10 -5.84
N GLN A 701 -8.32 -42.24 -5.09
CA GLN A 701 -8.14 -41.71 -3.75
C GLN A 701 -7.44 -40.32 -3.75
N GLY A 702 -7.24 -39.75 -4.95
CA GLY A 702 -6.78 -38.37 -5.10
C GLY A 702 -5.28 -38.20 -4.97
N TYR A 703 -4.51 -39.29 -4.97
CA TYR A 703 -3.05 -39.25 -5.00
C TYR A 703 -2.54 -38.83 -6.38
N THR A 704 -1.45 -38.05 -6.41
CA THR A 704 -0.72 -37.80 -7.65
C THR A 704 0.27 -38.94 -7.88
N VAL A 705 0.13 -39.67 -8.98
CA VAL A 705 1.01 -40.80 -9.32
C VAL A 705 1.94 -40.42 -10.47
N LEU A 706 3.24 -40.45 -10.22
CA LEU A 706 4.30 -40.36 -11.23
C LEU A 706 4.82 -41.76 -11.54
N LEU A 707 4.90 -42.10 -12.81
CA LEU A 707 5.37 -43.39 -13.27
C LEU A 707 6.77 -43.24 -13.86
N VAL A 708 7.64 -44.20 -13.57
CA VAL A 708 9.00 -44.30 -14.09
C VAL A 708 9.09 -45.55 -14.94
N SER A 709 9.52 -45.40 -16.19
CA SER A 709 9.75 -46.50 -17.11
C SER A 709 11.18 -46.52 -17.61
N ILE A 710 11.69 -47.73 -17.85
CA ILE A 710 13.02 -47.98 -18.42
C ILE A 710 12.82 -48.97 -19.57
N ASN A 711 13.31 -48.64 -20.77
CA ASN A 711 13.23 -49.48 -21.97
C ASN A 711 11.79 -50.00 -22.24
N LYS A 712 10.80 -49.11 -22.15
CA LYS A 712 9.36 -49.38 -22.34
C LYS A 712 8.70 -50.34 -21.34
N LEU A 713 9.37 -50.62 -20.21
CA LEU A 713 8.81 -51.38 -19.09
C LEU A 713 8.59 -50.46 -17.89
N LEU A 714 7.44 -50.59 -17.23
CA LEU A 714 7.19 -49.89 -15.97
C LEU A 714 8.16 -50.38 -14.89
N SER A 715 8.93 -49.46 -14.32
CA SER A 715 9.98 -49.77 -13.34
C SER A 715 9.63 -49.30 -11.93
N ALA A 716 8.94 -48.17 -11.78
CA ALA A 716 8.47 -47.70 -10.48
C ALA A 716 7.24 -46.78 -10.59
N SER A 717 6.50 -46.65 -9.49
CA SER A 717 5.57 -45.54 -9.26
C SER A 717 5.96 -44.76 -8.01
N ILE A 718 5.89 -43.45 -8.12
CA ILE A 718 6.09 -42.49 -7.03
C ILE A 718 4.72 -41.87 -6.77
N VAL A 719 4.20 -42.07 -5.55
CA VAL A 719 2.87 -41.62 -5.16
C VAL A 719 3.03 -40.48 -4.17
N LEU A 720 2.41 -39.36 -4.49
CA LEU A 720 2.36 -38.17 -3.67
C LEU A 720 0.94 -38.03 -3.10
N ASP A 721 0.84 -37.96 -1.79
CA ASP A 721 -0.41 -37.70 -1.09
C ASP A 721 -0.76 -36.22 -1.22
N ASN A 722 -1.77 -35.93 -2.04
CA ASN A 722 -2.29 -34.57 -2.13
C ASN A 722 -3.02 -34.18 -0.83
N GLN A 723 -3.58 -35.13 -0.06
CA GLN A 723 -4.32 -34.87 1.17
C GLN A 723 -3.41 -34.37 2.30
N ASN A 724 -2.17 -34.88 2.39
CA ASN A 724 -1.16 -34.39 3.36
C ASN A 724 -0.67 -32.97 3.05
N ASN A 725 -0.85 -32.50 1.82
CA ASN A 725 -0.45 -31.16 1.38
C ASN A 725 -1.57 -30.12 1.48
N LEU A 726 -2.74 -30.47 2.01
CA LEU A 726 -3.79 -29.49 2.26
C LEU A 726 -3.40 -28.60 3.44
N ARG A 727 -3.53 -27.28 3.30
CA ARG A 727 -3.27 -26.36 4.43
C ARG A 727 -4.18 -26.71 5.61
N PRO A 728 -3.65 -26.80 6.85
CA PRO A 728 -4.41 -27.26 8.01
C PRO A 728 -5.64 -26.40 8.29
N GLU A 729 -5.59 -25.12 7.96
CA GLU A 729 -6.68 -24.16 8.11
C GLU A 729 -7.70 -24.16 6.96
N ALA A 730 -7.40 -24.75 5.81
CA ALA A 730 -8.19 -24.59 4.57
C ALA A 730 -9.67 -24.92 4.75
N ARG A 731 -9.97 -26.06 5.40
CA ARG A 731 -11.36 -26.49 5.65
C ARG A 731 -12.12 -25.50 6.52
N GLN A 732 -11.50 -25.00 7.58
CA GLN A 732 -12.14 -24.05 8.50
C GLN A 732 -12.36 -22.69 7.85
N VAL A 733 -11.42 -22.25 7.01
CA VAL A 733 -11.55 -21.01 6.24
C VAL A 733 -12.70 -21.13 5.23
N VAL A 734 -12.77 -22.22 4.47
CA VAL A 734 -13.89 -22.47 3.53
C VAL A 734 -15.23 -22.51 4.26
N ASP A 735 -15.31 -23.23 5.38
CA ASP A 735 -16.50 -23.27 6.24
C ASP A 735 -16.91 -21.88 6.72
N TYR A 736 -15.95 -21.04 7.15
CA TYR A 736 -16.21 -19.68 7.61
C TYR A 736 -16.72 -18.79 6.46
N LEU A 737 -16.10 -18.88 5.28
CA LEU A 737 -16.52 -18.10 4.11
C LEU A 737 -17.93 -18.47 3.65
N GLN A 738 -18.29 -19.77 3.67
CA GLN A 738 -19.63 -20.25 3.33
C GLN A 738 -20.67 -19.91 4.40
N LYS A 739 -20.41 -20.22 5.68
CA LYS A 739 -21.41 -20.11 6.75
C LYS A 739 -21.56 -18.70 7.29
N ASN A 740 -20.44 -18.02 7.55
CA ASN A 740 -20.45 -16.70 8.21
C ASN A 740 -20.56 -15.57 7.19
N LEU A 741 -19.80 -15.64 6.09
CA LEU A 741 -19.77 -14.61 5.06
C LEU A 741 -20.72 -14.87 3.89
N LYS A 742 -21.37 -16.05 3.85
CA LYS A 742 -22.37 -16.44 2.83
C LYS A 742 -21.86 -16.26 1.40
N LYS A 743 -20.65 -16.75 1.14
CA LYS A 743 -20.01 -16.68 -0.19
C LYS A 743 -20.08 -18.02 -0.90
N ASP A 744 -20.29 -17.98 -2.21
CA ASP A 744 -20.20 -19.16 -3.06
C ASP A 744 -18.73 -19.49 -3.31
N ILE A 745 -18.30 -20.69 -2.92
CA ILE A 745 -16.91 -21.12 -3.07
C ILE A 745 -16.78 -22.01 -4.29
N TYR A 746 -15.79 -21.72 -5.12
CA TYR A 746 -15.40 -22.49 -6.31
C TYR A 746 -13.93 -22.91 -6.21
N ILE A 747 -13.61 -24.07 -6.77
CA ILE A 747 -12.22 -24.51 -6.97
C ILE A 747 -12.00 -24.66 -8.47
N LEU A 748 -10.96 -23.98 -8.95
CA LEU A 748 -10.41 -24.16 -10.29
C LEU A 748 -9.06 -24.85 -10.19
N SER A 749 -8.83 -25.87 -11.02
CA SER A 749 -7.53 -26.52 -11.11
C SER A 749 -7.27 -27.05 -12.51
N GLY A 750 -5.99 -27.14 -12.89
CA GLY A 750 -5.56 -27.88 -14.07
C GLY A 750 -5.53 -29.40 -13.85
N ASP A 751 -5.69 -29.86 -12.60
CA ASP A 751 -5.68 -31.28 -12.25
C ASP A 751 -6.90 -32.03 -12.78
N HIS A 752 -6.81 -33.36 -12.80
CA HIS A 752 -7.90 -34.21 -13.25
C HIS A 752 -9.18 -33.96 -12.43
N LYS A 753 -10.33 -34.00 -13.11
CA LYS A 753 -11.63 -33.68 -12.52
C LYS A 753 -11.93 -34.49 -11.25
N ASP A 754 -11.60 -35.78 -11.25
CA ASP A 754 -11.84 -36.66 -10.11
C ASP A 754 -11.08 -36.23 -8.86
N THR A 755 -9.82 -35.80 -9.01
CA THR A 755 -9.00 -35.28 -7.90
C THR A 755 -9.60 -34.00 -7.32
N VAL A 756 -10.13 -33.11 -8.17
CA VAL A 756 -10.78 -31.87 -7.71
C VAL A 756 -12.11 -32.16 -7.00
N LEU A 757 -12.87 -33.15 -7.49
CA LEU A 757 -14.14 -33.58 -6.88
C LEU A 757 -13.93 -34.14 -5.47
N GLU A 758 -12.91 -34.99 -5.29
CA GLU A 758 -12.60 -35.59 -3.99
C GLU A 758 -12.15 -34.54 -2.96
N VAL A 759 -11.27 -33.63 -3.38
CA VAL A 759 -10.83 -32.49 -2.56
C VAL A 759 -12.00 -31.61 -2.16
N GLY A 760 -12.89 -31.29 -3.11
CA GLY A 760 -14.05 -30.47 -2.82
C GLY A 760 -15.04 -31.16 -1.88
N LYS A 761 -15.20 -32.48 -1.96
CA LYS A 761 -15.97 -33.26 -0.97
C LYS A 761 -15.39 -33.12 0.43
N TYR A 762 -14.07 -33.19 0.58
CA TYR A 762 -13.41 -33.00 1.87
C TYR A 762 -13.61 -31.58 2.43
N LEU A 763 -13.59 -30.57 1.55
CA LEU A 763 -13.81 -29.17 1.92
C LEU A 763 -15.30 -28.77 2.06
N GLY A 764 -16.24 -29.66 1.73
CA GLY A 764 -17.68 -29.39 1.80
C GLY A 764 -18.20 -28.47 0.68
N ILE A 765 -17.53 -28.45 -0.47
CA ILE A 765 -17.89 -27.62 -1.62
C ILE A 765 -18.80 -28.40 -2.58
N PRO A 766 -19.90 -27.81 -3.09
CA PRO A 766 -20.82 -28.49 -4.01
C PRO A 766 -20.11 -28.95 -5.30
N GLU A 767 -20.45 -30.14 -5.81
CA GLU A 767 -19.82 -30.70 -7.03
C GLU A 767 -19.93 -29.76 -8.25
N GLN A 768 -21.01 -29.00 -8.37
CA GLN A 768 -21.23 -28.00 -9.44
C GLN A 768 -20.23 -26.82 -9.42
N ASN A 769 -19.54 -26.60 -8.30
CA ASN A 769 -18.56 -25.51 -8.14
C ASN A 769 -17.11 -26.01 -8.26
N LEU A 770 -16.90 -27.29 -8.56
CA LEU A 770 -15.60 -27.95 -8.66
C LEU A 770 -15.28 -28.19 -10.13
N ILE A 771 -14.23 -27.54 -10.62
CA ILE A 771 -13.89 -27.57 -12.04
C ILE A 771 -12.39 -27.91 -12.19
N GLY A 772 -12.14 -29.12 -12.67
CA GLY A 772 -10.81 -29.60 -13.05
C GLY A 772 -10.50 -29.40 -14.53
N GLU A 773 -9.28 -29.78 -14.92
CA GLU A 773 -8.77 -29.72 -16.29
C GLU A 773 -8.87 -28.32 -16.94
N CYS A 774 -8.69 -27.27 -16.12
CA CYS A 774 -8.78 -25.88 -16.57
C CYS A 774 -7.43 -25.32 -17.02
N ASP A 775 -7.36 -24.90 -18.29
CA ASP A 775 -6.29 -24.04 -18.80
C ASP A 775 -6.52 -22.56 -18.39
N ALA A 776 -5.48 -21.72 -18.47
CA ALA A 776 -5.55 -20.30 -18.10
C ALA A 776 -6.68 -19.52 -18.81
N LYS A 777 -6.93 -19.82 -20.10
CA LYS A 777 -8.05 -19.23 -20.88
C LYS A 777 -9.41 -19.70 -20.37
N SER A 778 -9.52 -20.99 -20.02
CA SER A 778 -10.75 -21.58 -19.50
C SER A 778 -11.11 -20.99 -18.14
N LYS A 779 -10.11 -20.74 -17.27
CA LYS A 779 -10.31 -20.02 -16.01
C LYS A 779 -10.89 -18.62 -16.27
N GLN A 780 -10.28 -17.82 -17.15
CA GLN A 780 -10.77 -16.48 -17.48
C GLN A 780 -12.19 -16.48 -18.06
N GLN A 781 -12.52 -17.41 -18.96
CA GLN A 781 -13.87 -17.54 -19.54
C GLN A 781 -14.92 -17.87 -18.48
N LEU A 782 -14.58 -18.68 -17.47
CA LEU A 782 -15.47 -18.97 -16.36
C LEU A 782 -15.79 -17.70 -15.56
N LEU A 783 -14.79 -16.89 -15.24
CA LEU A 783 -14.99 -15.63 -14.53
C LEU A 783 -15.93 -14.70 -15.30
N LYS A 784 -15.73 -14.57 -16.61
CA LYS A 784 -16.64 -13.80 -17.48
C LYS A 784 -18.06 -14.37 -17.48
N THR A 785 -18.18 -15.70 -17.57
CA THR A 785 -19.49 -16.37 -17.54
C THR A 785 -20.24 -16.13 -16.23
N LEU A 786 -19.55 -16.22 -15.09
CA LEU A 786 -20.14 -15.94 -13.77
C LEU A 786 -20.57 -14.48 -13.63
N LYS A 787 -19.78 -13.56 -14.17
CA LYS A 787 -20.08 -12.13 -14.16
C LYS A 787 -21.24 -11.77 -15.10
N GLU A 788 -21.21 -12.24 -16.35
CA GLU A 788 -22.18 -11.87 -17.39
C GLU A 788 -23.50 -12.63 -17.26
N LYS A 789 -23.46 -13.96 -17.04
CA LYS A 789 -24.67 -14.80 -17.04
C LYS A 789 -25.34 -14.89 -15.67
N GLN A 790 -24.55 -14.81 -14.59
CA GLN A 790 -25.08 -14.96 -13.22
C GLN A 790 -25.04 -13.66 -12.41
N ASN A 791 -24.52 -12.57 -12.99
CA ASN A 791 -24.36 -11.27 -12.34
C ASN A 791 -23.63 -11.36 -10.98
N LYS A 792 -22.68 -12.32 -10.87
CA LYS A 792 -21.88 -12.52 -9.67
C LYS A 792 -20.54 -11.82 -9.81
N GLU A 793 -20.24 -10.91 -8.88
CA GLU A 793 -18.90 -10.35 -8.75
C GLU A 793 -17.99 -11.38 -8.07
N VAL A 794 -16.83 -11.60 -8.69
CA VAL A 794 -15.94 -12.72 -8.35
C VAL A 794 -14.63 -12.22 -7.76
N MET A 795 -14.20 -12.85 -6.67
CA MET A 795 -12.84 -12.74 -6.15
C MET A 795 -12.04 -13.99 -6.55
N MET A 796 -10.93 -13.81 -7.24
CA MET A 796 -10.03 -14.90 -7.62
C MET A 796 -8.82 -14.91 -6.67
N ILE A 797 -8.46 -16.08 -6.16
CA ILE A 797 -7.34 -16.28 -5.26
C ILE A 797 -6.40 -17.31 -5.87
N GLY A 798 -5.15 -16.92 -6.12
CA GLY A 798 -4.13 -17.78 -6.74
C GLY A 798 -2.71 -17.41 -6.33
N ASP A 799 -1.76 -18.30 -6.56
CA ASP A 799 -0.33 -18.06 -6.31
C ASP A 799 0.53 -18.13 -7.58
N GLY A 800 -0.06 -18.58 -8.70
CA GLY A 800 0.68 -18.98 -9.90
C GLY A 800 0.73 -17.94 -11.01
N LEU A 801 1.79 -18.02 -11.83
CA LEU A 801 1.88 -17.29 -13.11
C LEU A 801 0.71 -17.63 -14.05
N ASN A 802 0.17 -18.84 -13.94
CA ASN A 802 -0.97 -19.31 -14.75
C ASN A 802 -2.28 -18.58 -14.40
N ASP A 803 -2.34 -17.91 -13.25
CA ASP A 803 -3.55 -17.24 -12.77
C ASP A 803 -3.56 -15.74 -13.06
N ILE A 804 -2.47 -15.17 -13.58
CA ILE A 804 -2.33 -13.72 -13.86
C ILE A 804 -3.53 -13.16 -14.63
N LEU A 805 -3.90 -13.80 -15.74
CA LEU A 805 -5.02 -13.35 -16.58
C LEU A 805 -6.36 -13.44 -15.84
N SER A 806 -6.52 -14.45 -14.98
CA SER A 806 -7.74 -14.63 -14.18
C SER A 806 -7.80 -13.64 -13.00
N LEU A 807 -6.65 -13.32 -12.39
CA LEU A 807 -6.53 -12.32 -11.33
C LEU A 807 -6.87 -10.92 -11.84
N GLN A 808 -6.44 -10.57 -13.06
CA GLN A 808 -6.74 -9.27 -13.68
C GLN A 808 -8.21 -9.13 -14.12
N GLU A 809 -8.83 -10.21 -14.58
CA GLU A 809 -10.23 -10.22 -15.01
C GLU A 809 -11.21 -10.19 -13.83
N ALA A 810 -10.80 -10.74 -12.68
CA ALA A 810 -11.62 -10.78 -11.48
C ALA A 810 -12.03 -9.38 -11.01
N CYS A 811 -13.15 -9.31 -10.27
CA CYS A 811 -13.54 -8.08 -9.61
C CYS A 811 -12.43 -7.62 -8.64
N ILE A 812 -11.92 -8.60 -7.89
CA ILE A 812 -10.77 -8.49 -7.01
C ILE A 812 -9.86 -9.71 -7.24
N GLY A 813 -8.64 -9.47 -7.69
CA GLY A 813 -7.59 -10.49 -7.75
C GLY A 813 -6.76 -10.52 -6.47
N VAL A 814 -6.64 -11.67 -5.82
CA VAL A 814 -5.80 -11.89 -4.64
C VAL A 814 -4.66 -12.83 -4.97
N SER A 815 -3.43 -12.40 -4.73
CA SER A 815 -2.27 -13.27 -4.78
C SER A 815 -1.88 -13.73 -3.38
N ILE A 816 -1.71 -15.04 -3.18
CA ILE A 816 -1.10 -15.59 -1.96
C ILE A 816 0.39 -15.80 -2.21
N ASN A 817 1.22 -15.29 -1.29
CA ASN A 817 2.68 -15.39 -1.32
C ASN A 817 3.26 -15.11 -2.72
N ALA A 818 3.07 -13.86 -3.17
CA ALA A 818 3.49 -13.44 -4.51
C ALA A 818 5.01 -13.56 -4.68
N LYS A 819 5.45 -14.65 -5.33
CA LYS A 819 6.87 -14.98 -5.57
C LYS A 819 7.47 -14.26 -6.77
N SER A 820 6.63 -13.70 -7.65
CA SER A 820 7.03 -13.01 -8.88
C SER A 820 6.47 -11.59 -8.95
N GLU A 821 7.22 -10.69 -9.61
CA GLU A 821 6.78 -9.32 -9.88
C GLU A 821 5.48 -9.31 -10.71
N LEU A 822 5.33 -10.25 -11.63
CA LEU A 822 4.12 -10.39 -12.45
C LEU A 822 2.87 -10.68 -11.60
N ASN A 823 2.99 -11.53 -10.58
CA ASN A 823 1.88 -11.81 -9.65
C ASN A 823 1.55 -10.60 -8.78
N LEU A 824 2.58 -9.88 -8.32
CA LEU A 824 2.42 -8.62 -7.60
C LEU A 824 1.69 -7.60 -8.47
N MET A 825 2.01 -7.48 -9.77
CA MET A 825 1.37 -6.52 -10.67
C MET A 825 -0.07 -6.90 -11.03
N ALA A 826 -0.35 -8.19 -11.25
CA ALA A 826 -1.64 -8.70 -11.68
C ALA A 826 -2.74 -8.64 -10.61
N SER A 827 -2.37 -8.68 -9.33
CA SER A 827 -3.32 -8.72 -8.21
C SER A 827 -3.72 -7.32 -7.71
N ASP A 828 -4.92 -7.22 -7.14
CA ASP A 828 -5.38 -6.04 -6.41
C ASP A 828 -4.99 -6.11 -4.92
N ILE A 829 -4.84 -7.33 -4.41
CA ILE A 829 -4.49 -7.63 -3.03
C ILE A 829 -3.40 -8.71 -3.01
N VAL A 830 -2.40 -8.54 -2.16
CA VAL A 830 -1.33 -9.52 -1.96
C VAL A 830 -1.31 -9.93 -0.50
N ALA A 831 -1.54 -11.21 -0.22
CA ALA A 831 -1.22 -11.80 1.07
C ALA A 831 0.26 -12.18 1.05
N LEU A 832 1.07 -11.52 1.89
CA LEU A 832 2.52 -11.78 1.97
C LEU A 832 2.81 -13.11 2.68
N ASN A 833 1.98 -13.44 3.66
CA ASN A 833 2.02 -14.72 4.38
C ASN A 833 1.10 -15.75 3.70
N GLU A 834 1.41 -17.03 3.86
CA GLU A 834 0.67 -18.15 3.29
C GLU A 834 -0.62 -18.53 4.03
N ASN A 835 -0.89 -17.96 5.21
CA ASN A 835 -2.07 -18.27 6.02
C ASN A 835 -3.37 -17.82 5.34
N LEU A 836 -4.31 -18.77 5.11
CA LEU A 836 -5.59 -18.48 4.45
C LEU A 836 -6.58 -17.65 5.30
N TRP A 837 -6.41 -17.56 6.62
CA TRP A 837 -7.24 -16.73 7.51
C TRP A 837 -7.19 -15.24 7.18
N LYS A 838 -6.18 -14.81 6.44
CA LYS A 838 -6.05 -13.44 5.93
C LYS A 838 -7.22 -13.04 5.02
N ILE A 839 -7.83 -14.00 4.30
CA ILE A 839 -8.97 -13.74 3.43
C ILE A 839 -10.22 -13.39 4.26
N PRO A 840 -10.71 -14.22 5.20
CA PRO A 840 -11.77 -13.82 6.13
C PRO A 840 -11.47 -12.54 6.91
N PHE A 841 -10.25 -12.39 7.41
CA PHE A 841 -9.82 -11.20 8.14
C PHE A 841 -10.01 -9.93 7.31
N LEU A 842 -9.62 -9.95 6.04
CA LEU A 842 -9.77 -8.82 5.13
C LEU A 842 -11.25 -8.43 4.93
N PHE A 843 -12.14 -9.40 4.75
CA PHE A 843 -13.58 -9.13 4.62
C PHE A 843 -14.13 -8.41 5.85
N GLU A 844 -13.81 -8.93 7.04
CA GLU A 844 -14.27 -8.32 8.30
C GLU A 844 -13.60 -6.97 8.55
N LEU A 845 -12.30 -6.82 8.28
CA LEU A 845 -11.58 -5.56 8.42
C LEU A 845 -12.21 -4.47 7.54
N ILE A 846 -12.47 -4.76 6.26
CA ILE A 846 -13.08 -3.78 5.35
C ILE A 846 -14.55 -3.52 5.72
N LYS A 847 -15.28 -4.52 6.21
CA LYS A 847 -16.65 -4.33 6.72
C LYS A 847 -16.68 -3.37 7.91
N VAL A 848 -15.79 -3.55 8.89
CA VAL A 848 -15.67 -2.64 10.04
C VAL A 848 -15.18 -1.26 9.59
N ALA A 849 -14.16 -1.17 8.75
CA ALA A 849 -13.70 0.11 8.20
C ALA A 849 -14.82 0.89 7.51
N ASN A 850 -15.66 0.20 6.74
CA ASN A 850 -16.82 0.80 6.11
C ASN A 850 -17.85 1.36 7.11
N ILE A 851 -18.06 0.70 8.25
CA ILE A 851 -18.91 1.23 9.33
C ILE A 851 -18.34 2.55 9.83
N PHE A 852 -17.03 2.62 10.10
CA PHE A 852 -16.36 3.86 10.51
C PHE A 852 -16.43 4.97 9.46
N ILE A 853 -16.32 4.62 8.16
CA ILE A 853 -16.52 5.59 7.07
C ILE A 853 -17.93 6.19 7.14
N TYR A 854 -18.97 5.35 7.25
CA TYR A 854 -20.35 5.85 7.32
C TYR A 854 -20.62 6.63 8.61
N LEU A 855 -20.06 6.22 9.75
CA LEU A 855 -20.17 6.96 11.01
C LEU A 855 -19.54 8.35 10.90
N ASN A 856 -18.32 8.44 10.36
CA ASN A 856 -17.63 9.71 10.16
C ASN A 856 -18.36 10.63 9.18
N LEU A 857 -18.90 10.07 8.09
CA LEU A 857 -19.71 10.82 7.13
C LEU A 857 -21.01 11.29 7.78
N CYS A 858 -21.72 10.41 8.48
CA CYS A 858 -22.96 10.72 9.19
C CYS A 858 -22.74 11.86 10.20
N TRP A 859 -21.68 11.76 11.03
CA TRP A 859 -21.30 12.81 11.97
C TRP A 859 -20.98 14.13 11.27
N SER A 860 -20.18 14.09 10.19
CA SER A 860 -19.80 15.29 9.45
C SER A 860 -21.00 16.01 8.83
N PHE A 861 -21.98 15.26 8.32
CA PHE A 861 -23.23 15.82 7.79
C PHE A 861 -24.16 16.30 8.91
N ALA A 862 -24.38 15.50 9.94
CA ALA A 862 -25.27 15.84 11.05
C ALA A 862 -24.82 17.12 11.76
N TYR A 863 -23.51 17.26 12.00
CA TYR A 863 -22.92 18.47 12.55
C TYR A 863 -23.27 19.71 11.69
N ASN A 864 -23.03 19.66 10.38
CA ASN A 864 -23.28 20.79 9.49
C ASN A 864 -24.78 21.10 9.35
N VAL A 865 -25.64 20.07 9.27
CA VAL A 865 -27.10 20.24 9.17
C VAL A 865 -27.67 20.90 10.41
N LEU A 866 -27.12 20.64 11.60
CA LEU A 866 -27.56 21.27 12.85
C LEU A 866 -26.93 22.65 13.06
N MET A 867 -25.64 22.81 12.81
CA MET A 867 -24.92 24.06 13.09
C MET A 867 -25.25 25.18 12.10
N ILE A 868 -25.57 24.88 10.84
CA ILE A 868 -25.88 25.93 9.85
C ILE A 868 -27.14 26.74 10.23
N PRO A 869 -28.30 26.12 10.51
CA PRO A 869 -29.49 26.86 10.95
C PRO A 869 -29.29 27.58 12.28
N MET A 870 -28.54 26.96 13.20
CA MET A 870 -28.22 27.54 14.51
C MET A 870 -27.33 28.79 14.36
N ALA A 871 -26.32 28.74 13.49
CA ALA A 871 -25.47 29.87 13.15
C ALA A 871 -26.20 30.96 12.35
N ALA A 872 -27.15 30.59 11.49
CA ALA A 872 -28.00 31.51 10.75
C ALA A 872 -29.03 32.25 11.63
N GLY A 873 -29.15 31.86 12.91
CA GLY A 873 -30.06 32.49 13.86
C GLY A 873 -31.51 32.00 13.80
N VAL A 874 -31.80 30.88 13.12
CA VAL A 874 -33.18 30.36 13.03
C VAL A 874 -33.81 30.12 14.40
N PHE A 875 -33.00 29.83 15.42
CA PHE A 875 -33.42 29.57 16.79
C PHE A 875 -33.25 30.76 17.76
N GLU A 876 -32.95 31.96 17.25
CA GLU A 876 -32.89 33.18 18.07
C GLU A 876 -34.20 33.48 18.81
N PRO A 877 -35.41 33.27 18.23
CA PRO A 877 -36.65 33.43 18.99
C PRO A 877 -36.80 32.49 20.20
N VAL A 878 -36.01 31.41 20.24
CA VAL A 878 -35.97 30.42 21.33
C VAL A 878 -34.81 30.71 22.31
N GLY A 879 -34.03 31.78 22.07
CA GLY A 879 -32.90 32.19 22.91
C GLY A 879 -31.59 31.45 22.64
N ILE A 880 -31.52 30.66 21.56
CA ILE A 880 -30.31 29.91 21.19
C ILE A 880 -29.50 30.73 20.18
N HIS A 881 -28.41 31.33 20.66
CA HIS A 881 -27.49 32.11 19.85
C HIS A 881 -26.15 31.36 19.67
N VAL A 882 -25.59 31.41 18.45
CA VAL A 882 -24.26 30.86 18.15
C VAL A 882 -23.35 31.95 17.64
N SER A 883 -22.37 32.34 18.46
CA SER A 883 -21.37 33.31 18.05
C SER A 883 -20.36 32.69 17.06
N PRO A 884 -19.63 33.52 16.30
CA PRO A 884 -18.57 33.03 15.41
C PRO A 884 -17.46 32.29 16.16
N LEU A 885 -17.24 32.66 17.43
CA LEU A 885 -16.30 32.00 18.32
C LEU A 885 -16.70 30.53 18.54
N ILE A 886 -17.95 30.30 18.97
CA ILE A 886 -18.50 28.96 19.17
C ILE A 886 -18.44 28.18 17.85
N SER A 887 -18.81 28.82 16.73
CA SER A 887 -18.73 28.22 15.39
C SER A 887 -17.33 27.71 15.04
N SER A 888 -16.28 28.51 15.31
CA SER A 888 -14.88 28.14 15.02
C SER A 888 -14.35 27.01 15.90
N ALA A 889 -14.75 26.99 17.18
CA ALA A 889 -14.38 25.96 18.13
C ALA A 889 -15.08 24.63 17.81
N SER A 890 -16.40 24.67 17.58
CA SER A 890 -17.22 23.51 17.22
C SER A 890 -16.73 22.83 15.93
N MET A 891 -16.32 23.62 14.94
CA MET A 891 -15.78 23.12 13.68
C MET A 891 -14.46 22.35 13.89
N SER A 892 -13.56 22.91 14.70
CA SER A 892 -12.29 22.26 15.04
C SER A 892 -12.53 20.97 15.84
N GLY A 893 -13.45 21.02 16.81
CA GLY A 893 -13.87 19.85 17.58
C GLY A 893 -14.44 18.73 16.72
N SER A 894 -15.32 19.06 15.76
CA SER A 894 -15.91 18.09 14.84
C SER A 894 -14.86 17.33 14.02
N SER A 895 -13.83 18.04 13.54
CA SER A 895 -12.73 17.43 12.78
C SER A 895 -11.88 16.49 13.65
N ILE A 896 -11.62 16.85 14.90
CA ILE A 896 -10.90 16.01 15.87
C ILE A 896 -11.67 14.71 16.13
N VAL A 897 -13.00 14.78 16.34
CA VAL A 897 -13.84 13.60 16.58
C VAL A 897 -13.75 12.60 15.43
N VAL A 898 -13.82 13.05 14.18
CA VAL A 898 -13.66 12.18 13.00
C VAL A 898 -12.31 11.46 12.98
N VAL A 899 -11.23 12.16 13.34
CA VAL A 899 -9.90 11.55 13.38
C VAL A 899 -9.76 10.57 14.54
N LEU A 900 -10.33 10.88 15.71
CA LEU A 900 -10.36 9.97 16.85
C LEU A 900 -11.15 8.70 16.54
N PHE A 901 -12.33 8.80 15.94
CA PHE A 901 -13.09 7.64 15.47
C PHE A 901 -12.32 6.82 14.45
N SER A 902 -11.66 7.46 13.49
CA SER A 902 -10.79 6.76 12.54
C SER A 902 -9.66 6.00 13.24
N ASN A 903 -9.12 6.55 14.33
CA ASN A 903 -8.06 5.94 15.13
C ASN A 903 -8.57 4.77 16.00
N LEU A 904 -9.82 4.82 16.48
CA LEU A 904 -10.44 3.73 17.24
C LEU A 904 -10.52 2.42 16.45
N LEU A 905 -10.56 2.47 15.12
CA LEU A 905 -10.49 1.29 14.27
C LEU A 905 -9.27 0.39 14.60
N ARG A 906 -8.19 0.97 15.13
CA ARG A 906 -6.98 0.22 15.55
C ARG A 906 -7.21 -0.77 16.70
N LEU A 907 -8.24 -0.56 17.50
CA LEU A 907 -8.59 -1.45 18.61
C LEU A 907 -9.28 -2.73 18.13
N TYR A 908 -9.70 -2.75 16.86
CA TYR A 908 -10.26 -3.95 16.28
C TYR A 908 -9.22 -5.08 16.31
N ARG A 909 -9.59 -6.23 16.87
CA ARG A 909 -8.79 -7.45 16.84
C ARG A 909 -9.67 -8.56 16.29
N PHE A 910 -9.25 -9.15 15.19
CA PHE A 910 -9.88 -10.34 14.68
C PHE A 910 -9.37 -11.54 15.47
N LYS A 911 -10.28 -12.25 16.13
CA LYS A 911 -9.96 -13.52 16.77
C LYS A 911 -10.11 -14.61 15.72
N GLU A 912 -8.98 -15.19 15.31
CA GLU A 912 -8.99 -16.40 14.50
C GLU A 912 -9.70 -17.51 15.29
N PRO A 913 -10.71 -18.19 14.71
CA PRO A 913 -11.31 -19.36 15.32
C PRO A 913 -10.21 -20.39 15.62
N ALA A 914 -10.10 -20.83 16.87
CA ALA A 914 -9.04 -21.74 17.28
C ALA A 914 -9.08 -23.03 16.43
N VAL A 915 -7.96 -23.35 15.77
CA VAL A 915 -7.81 -24.59 15.01
C VAL A 915 -7.83 -25.75 16.00
N ASN A 916 -8.92 -26.51 16.04
CA ASN A 916 -9.03 -27.66 16.92
C ASN A 916 -8.30 -28.87 16.30
N ILE A 917 -6.96 -28.89 16.44
CA ILE A 917 -6.05 -29.87 15.81
C ILE A 917 -6.40 -31.32 16.22
N GLN A 918 -7.03 -31.53 17.38
CA GLN A 918 -7.41 -32.86 17.89
C GLN A 918 -8.44 -33.62 17.04
N LYS A 919 -9.24 -32.94 16.20
CA LYS A 919 -10.24 -33.61 15.35
C LYS A 919 -9.71 -34.06 13.99
N VAL A 920 -8.61 -33.48 13.50
CA VAL A 920 -8.05 -33.80 12.17
C VAL A 920 -7.24 -35.11 12.20
N VAL A 921 -6.63 -35.44 13.33
CA VAL A 921 -5.85 -36.69 13.49
C VAL A 921 -6.74 -37.92 13.69
N ASN A 922 -8.02 -37.75 14.06
CA ASN A 922 -8.89 -38.84 14.53
C ASN A 922 -10.06 -39.23 13.59
N SER A 923 -10.07 -38.83 12.32
CA SER A 923 -10.96 -39.47 11.32
C SER A 923 -10.40 -40.84 10.89
N PRO A 924 -11.24 -41.87 10.71
CA PRO A 924 -10.84 -43.26 10.87
C PRO A 924 -9.89 -43.72 9.77
N LYS A 925 -8.64 -44.02 10.15
CA LYS A 925 -7.77 -44.92 9.39
C LYS A 925 -8.41 -46.31 9.43
N GLU A 926 -9.13 -46.71 8.38
CA GLU A 926 -9.40 -48.12 8.15
C GLU A 926 -8.06 -48.83 7.99
N LYS A 927 -7.66 -49.56 9.03
CA LYS A 927 -6.50 -50.44 9.02
C LYS A 927 -6.77 -51.56 8.01
N ILE A 928 -6.13 -51.49 6.86
CA ILE A 928 -6.03 -52.64 5.96
C ILE A 928 -5.09 -53.65 6.63
N ASN A 929 -5.66 -54.71 7.20
CA ASN A 929 -4.92 -55.87 7.68
C ASN A 929 -4.32 -56.62 6.48
N PHE A 930 -3.04 -56.42 6.23
CA PHE A 930 -2.27 -57.36 5.41
C PHE A 930 -1.92 -58.58 6.27
N ASN A 931 -2.50 -59.73 5.91
CA ASN A 931 -2.10 -61.04 6.41
C ASN A 931 -0.62 -61.28 6.08
N LYS A 932 0.28 -61.04 7.05
CA LYS A 932 1.67 -61.51 7.02
C LYS A 932 1.75 -62.87 7.71
N ASN A 933 1.63 -63.93 6.93
CA ASN A 933 2.19 -65.23 7.30
C ASN A 933 3.62 -65.31 6.74
N THR A 934 4.60 -64.96 7.56
CA THR A 934 5.95 -65.57 7.55
C THR A 934 6.72 -65.13 8.80
N ARG A 935 7.24 -66.13 9.52
CA ARG A 935 8.07 -66.02 10.72
C ARG A 935 9.40 -65.34 10.39
N HIS A 936 9.81 -64.33 11.16
CA HIS A 936 11.02 -64.35 11.99
C HIS A 936 11.23 -63.03 12.74
N ASP A 937 11.58 -63.20 14.01
CA ASP A 937 12.44 -62.39 14.89
C ASP A 937 11.90 -61.14 15.63
N ASN A 938 11.71 -61.39 16.94
CA ASN A 938 11.76 -60.45 18.05
C ASN A 938 13.09 -59.68 18.07
N VAL A 939 13.03 -58.36 18.26
CA VAL A 939 13.76 -57.54 19.26
C VAL A 939 13.49 -56.07 18.92
N ALA A 940 12.68 -55.38 19.74
CA ALA A 940 12.70 -53.93 20.03
C ALA A 940 11.32 -53.46 20.54
N GLN A 941 10.93 -53.89 21.74
CA GLN A 941 9.72 -53.39 22.41
C GLN A 941 9.90 -52.57 23.72
N PRO A 942 11.10 -52.25 24.26
CA PRO A 942 11.15 -51.38 25.45
C PRO A 942 11.53 -49.91 25.19
N VAL A 943 11.73 -49.44 23.95
CA VAL A 943 12.19 -48.04 23.70
C VAL A 943 11.03 -47.07 23.42
N ILE A 944 9.91 -47.55 22.85
CA ILE A 944 8.79 -46.68 22.44
C ILE A 944 7.91 -46.31 23.64
N GLN A 945 7.85 -47.15 24.68
CA GLN A 945 7.00 -46.88 25.84
C GLN A 945 7.58 -45.78 26.75
N THR A 946 8.91 -45.63 26.81
CA THR A 946 9.60 -44.64 27.64
C THR A 946 9.55 -43.23 27.05
N ILE A 947 9.52 -43.12 25.72
CA ILE A 947 9.43 -41.82 25.01
C ILE A 947 8.00 -41.24 25.14
N ILE A 948 6.98 -42.10 25.16
CA ILE A 948 5.59 -41.66 25.30
C ILE A 948 5.30 -41.16 26.72
N THR A 949 5.88 -41.76 27.77
CA THR A 949 5.70 -41.28 29.16
C THR A 949 6.44 -39.96 29.43
N GLN A 950 7.65 -39.76 28.87
CA GLN A 950 8.38 -38.49 29.03
C GLN A 950 7.68 -37.31 28.33
N ALA A 951 7.16 -37.52 27.11
CA ALA A 951 6.44 -36.46 26.38
C ALA A 951 5.11 -36.06 27.04
N THR A 952 4.48 -36.95 27.80
CA THR A 952 3.26 -36.63 28.57
C THR A 952 3.53 -35.87 29.88
N GLN A 953 4.70 -36.04 30.49
CA GLN A 953 5.07 -35.30 31.71
C GLN A 953 5.52 -33.87 31.42
N GLU A 954 6.32 -33.64 30.36
CA GLU A 954 6.74 -32.28 29.98
C GLU A 954 5.56 -31.37 29.59
N ASN A 955 4.53 -31.95 28.95
CA ASN A 955 3.32 -31.19 28.59
C ASN A 955 2.43 -30.84 29.80
N GLN A 956 2.47 -31.60 30.89
CA GLN A 956 1.71 -31.27 32.10
C GLN A 956 2.38 -30.18 32.94
N ASP A 957 3.71 -30.08 32.89
CA ASP A 957 4.45 -29.02 33.59
C ASP A 957 4.39 -27.67 32.83
N LEU A 958 4.34 -27.68 31.50
CA LEU A 958 4.11 -26.48 30.67
C LEU A 958 2.69 -25.88 30.81
N LEU A 959 1.70 -26.69 31.21
CA LEU A 959 0.34 -26.22 31.47
C LEU A 959 0.18 -25.60 32.86
N LYS A 960 1.07 -25.90 33.82
CA LYS A 960 1.03 -25.32 35.16
C LYS A 960 1.76 -23.98 35.28
N THR A 961 2.72 -23.69 34.40
CA THR A 961 3.44 -22.40 34.39
C THR A 961 2.71 -21.26 33.68
N ASN A 962 1.66 -21.55 32.90
CA ASN A 962 0.84 -20.54 32.21
C ASN A 962 -0.41 -20.08 33.00
N GLN A 963 -0.52 -20.44 34.28
CA GLN A 963 -1.60 -19.98 35.19
C GLN A 963 -1.11 -19.20 36.42
N SER A 964 0.10 -18.64 36.39
CA SER A 964 0.59 -17.69 37.41
C SER A 964 0.86 -16.31 36.81
#